data_AF-A0A5E8AG12-F1
#
_entry.id   AF-A0A5E8AG12-F1
#
_cell.length_a   1.000
_cell.length_b   1.000
_cell.length_c   1.000
_cell.angle_alpha   90.00
_cell.angle_beta   90.00
_cell.angle_gamma   90.00
#
_symmetry.space_group_name_H-M   'P 1'
#
loop_
_entity.id
_entity.type
_entity.pdbx_description
1 polymer ?
#
loop_
_entity_poly.entity_id
_entity_poly.type
_entity_poly.pdbx_seq_one_letter_code
_entity_poly.pdbx_strand_id
1 'polypeptide(L)'
;MKARLLGARYFQIVVLTLLAGILYAGAYFFVETFRINRVWMERVEIPSALAFDATTFDFLSAGGAIWPVRNGVSVSLGHAPCNTLALRSPETVTLVSGPAGEDGRKYIRELCESAQGERIRQEVANFNQSYRIVAVSDNREAASALVSDEGVACADGVSSARLFVPPRCLPNKWDATIAADGRAVQSITTATISQFDYAFLASETESFFADWKVITPVIDTQTGESGEYRFTTSMAFGDLPVSIRTIGAVKSVSVNGTPLKIDPATSEDQLREAAGKRQMASLAIFCGDDSRGIGHRVRCEGENPRGRPTGSLLLLSAPKGRVADLELVIEPSIRIDRGLRRYLANRETEAAATPDEKVSLGFGRIRVACDLSGFETGKSARGARDTGCELSWNVPDSQRVERQSEPLTGLALGDLPVLDSQGALTQKAFEIGLAPLLGLGTGDSGSVAAALTRTEAGENPSLTLVPDYQEKALAALVQNYRCPKDEERCSRRADLVILDAEGEDAGDVLAIASLPQPRTGMSSWDIETLELTASSKSPLAAYAWRNYDLRGTPGSSFKLITALAASQYVLDSGDPALEEVLLGRASPNRIADLFGIVATRPSFNGRCTPNYEERDPKKLNALPILGARDRIVFCMGNSASSSGVRSGIAHIRETGVESGCGDTPAPRGGLCEAIKRSSNLYFAGIAMYLDADKLIDPETGFEHTRLVPDLLLAREAERFFPAARSPEAIERKSALDILDVNYPATGRGRASPLIVEAGLPVPPGEPRRLRLARGGIGLSVTASPLSMASVAASVASGRIVRPHLVPQEQRGPSNDPEEGQPLLIAPPEKQALADSFLREIRDGMAAVVRKQGGTSRSAFAKIPAELRNSVYAKTGTAPVFNTNAPPDGRYASWLVGYVDPVPGLPGFDQKIAFACRVAFSPSYGGSVCGPIVRDFLLALYEAEK
;
A
#
# COMPACT_ATOMS: atom_id res chain seq x y z
N MET A 1 51.05 49.80 14.64
CA MET A 1 50.12 48.95 15.42
C MET A 1 48.67 49.47 15.47
N LYS A 2 48.39 50.78 15.51
CA LYS A 2 47.00 51.31 15.58
C LYS A 2 46.11 51.06 14.34
N ALA A 3 46.68 50.90 13.14
CA ALA A 3 45.90 50.66 11.91
C ALA A 3 45.34 49.22 11.76
N ARG A 4 45.98 48.21 12.38
CA ARG A 4 45.48 46.81 12.32
C ARG A 4 44.33 46.52 13.29
N LEU A 5 44.19 47.31 14.36
CA LEU A 5 43.11 47.17 15.34
C LEU A 5 41.78 47.75 14.86
N LEU A 6 41.81 48.77 13.99
CA LEU A 6 40.61 49.36 13.39
C LEU A 6 39.96 48.43 12.35
N GLY A 7 40.76 47.71 11.55
CA GLY A 7 40.24 46.74 10.57
C GLY A 7 39.54 45.52 11.20
N ALA A 8 40.06 45.02 12.33
CA ALA A 8 39.47 43.87 13.03
C ALA A 8 38.12 44.20 13.69
N ARG A 9 37.99 45.39 14.30
CA ARG A 9 36.72 45.85 14.88
C ARG A 9 35.67 46.16 13.81
N TYR A 10 36.08 46.74 12.68
CA TYR A 10 35.15 47.01 11.58
C TYR A 10 34.66 45.71 10.94
N PHE A 11 35.53 44.71 10.78
CA PHE A 11 35.16 43.38 10.31
C PHE A 11 34.20 42.66 11.26
N GLN A 12 34.44 42.71 12.58
CA GLN A 12 33.51 42.15 13.57
C GLN A 12 32.14 42.82 13.53
N ILE A 13 32.07 44.14 13.40
CA ILE A 13 30.80 44.86 13.31
C ILE A 13 30.06 44.47 12.03
N VAL A 14 30.73 44.40 10.88
CA VAL A 14 30.10 43.97 9.62
C VAL A 14 29.58 42.54 9.71
N VAL A 15 30.37 41.62 10.28
CA VAL A 15 29.96 40.22 10.47
C VAL A 15 28.79 40.09 11.43
N LEU A 16 28.78 40.82 12.55
CA LEU A 16 27.67 40.82 13.50
C LEU A 16 26.40 41.45 12.90
N THR A 17 26.53 42.47 12.07
CA THR A 17 25.39 43.12 11.40
C THR A 17 24.81 42.20 10.31
N LEU A 18 25.67 41.47 9.59
CA LEU A 18 25.25 40.43 8.63
C LEU A 18 24.57 39.25 9.34
N LEU A 19 25.13 38.77 10.46
CA LEU A 19 24.52 37.73 11.28
C LEU A 19 23.17 38.18 11.85
N ALA A 20 23.07 39.41 12.37
CA ALA A 20 21.80 39.96 12.84
C ALA A 20 20.80 40.13 11.70
N GLY A 21 21.24 40.53 10.50
CA GLY A 21 20.41 40.61 9.31
C GLY A 21 19.91 39.25 8.82
N ILE A 22 20.77 38.22 8.85
CA ILE A 22 20.43 36.83 8.51
C ILE A 22 19.49 36.23 9.55
N LEU A 23 19.71 36.50 10.85
CA LEU A 23 18.83 36.05 11.93
C LEU A 23 17.47 36.77 11.89
N TYR A 24 17.44 38.06 11.55
CA TYR A 24 16.19 38.82 11.39
C TYR A 24 15.42 38.38 10.14
N ALA A 25 16.11 38.17 9.00
CA ALA A 25 15.49 37.62 7.80
C ALA A 25 14.99 36.18 8.05
N GLY A 26 15.78 35.35 8.73
CA GLY A 26 15.37 34.02 9.16
C GLY A 26 14.14 34.06 10.06
N ALA A 27 14.13 34.86 11.12
CA ALA A 27 12.99 35.00 12.03
C ALA A 27 11.73 35.56 11.34
N TYR A 28 11.88 36.52 10.41
CA TYR A 28 10.77 37.06 9.62
C TYR A 28 10.19 36.01 8.66
N PHE A 29 11.05 35.24 7.99
CA PHE A 29 10.65 34.09 7.19
C PHE A 29 9.92 33.04 8.02
N PHE A 30 10.45 32.69 9.20
CA PHE A 30 9.81 31.74 10.11
C PHE A 30 8.42 32.22 10.54
N VAL A 31 8.26 33.49 10.92
CA VAL A 31 6.97 34.03 11.40
C VAL A 31 5.90 34.09 10.29
N GLU A 32 6.27 34.42 9.05
CA GLU A 32 5.33 34.35 7.92
C GLU A 32 4.97 32.90 7.61
N THR A 33 5.93 31.97 7.48
CA THR A 33 5.67 30.53 7.26
C THR A 33 4.76 29.91 8.34
N PHE A 34 4.80 30.41 9.58
CA PHE A 34 3.89 29.98 10.64
C PHE A 34 2.47 30.54 10.50
N ARG A 35 2.30 31.81 10.08
CA ARG A 35 0.98 32.41 9.84
C ARG A 35 0.24 31.72 8.68
N ILE A 36 1.02 31.31 7.71
CA ILE A 36 0.69 30.55 6.50
C ILE A 36 0.13 29.16 6.83
N ASN A 37 0.92 28.37 7.55
CA ASN A 37 0.56 27.00 7.86
C ASN A 37 -0.56 26.94 8.93
N ARG A 38 -0.73 28.00 9.73
CA ARG A 38 -1.89 28.20 10.62
C ARG A 38 -3.21 28.32 9.84
N VAL A 39 -3.22 29.07 8.73
CA VAL A 39 -4.40 29.17 7.86
C VAL A 39 -4.69 27.83 7.16
N TRP A 40 -3.66 27.03 6.87
CA TRP A 40 -3.82 25.66 6.35
C TRP A 40 -4.39 24.71 7.41
N MET A 41 -3.84 24.67 8.64
CA MET A 41 -4.35 23.81 9.72
C MET A 41 -5.75 24.19 10.22
N GLU A 42 -6.08 25.48 10.26
CA GLU A 42 -7.44 25.94 10.60
C GLU A 42 -8.47 25.64 9.47
N ARG A 43 -8.02 25.29 8.26
CA ARG A 43 -8.89 25.05 7.08
C ARG A 43 -8.85 23.62 6.55
N VAL A 44 -7.88 22.80 6.92
CA VAL A 44 -7.85 21.36 6.64
C VAL A 44 -8.64 20.64 7.73
N GLU A 45 -9.96 20.77 7.65
CA GLU A 45 -10.80 19.62 7.90
C GLU A 45 -10.69 18.74 6.65
N ILE A 46 -9.80 17.74 6.64
CA ILE A 46 -10.11 16.57 5.82
C ILE A 46 -11.42 16.04 6.41
N PRO A 47 -12.52 15.97 5.66
CA PRO A 47 -13.81 15.61 6.24
C PRO A 47 -13.69 14.24 6.95
N SER A 48 -13.59 14.30 8.27
CA SER A 48 -13.83 13.20 9.21
C SER A 48 -15.33 12.87 9.24
N ALA A 49 -15.99 12.87 8.09
CA ALA A 49 -17.24 12.16 7.93
C ALA A 49 -16.84 10.71 8.12
N LEU A 50 -17.14 9.91 9.14
CA LEU A 50 -16.88 8.46 9.07
C LEU A 50 -17.58 7.63 10.14
N ALA A 51 -17.97 8.21 11.28
CA ALA A 51 -18.67 7.45 12.32
C ALA A 51 -20.17 7.72 12.45
N PHE A 52 -20.67 8.89 11.99
CA PHE A 52 -22.03 9.34 12.35
C PHE A 52 -23.03 9.44 11.21
N ASP A 53 -22.59 9.39 9.94
CA ASP A 53 -23.50 9.67 8.83
C ASP A 53 -24.36 8.47 8.43
N ALA A 54 -23.95 7.23 8.68
CA ALA A 54 -24.69 6.03 8.27
C ALA A 54 -26.03 5.88 9.00
N THR A 55 -26.02 5.94 10.33
CA THR A 55 -27.24 5.87 11.16
C THR A 55 -28.18 7.02 10.88
N THR A 56 -27.63 8.21 10.65
CA THR A 56 -28.40 9.41 10.34
C THR A 56 -28.96 9.32 8.92
N PHE A 57 -28.20 8.80 7.95
CA PHE A 57 -28.65 8.57 6.58
C PHE A 57 -29.77 7.51 6.53
N ASP A 58 -29.61 6.39 7.23
CA ASP A 58 -30.64 5.35 7.32
C ASP A 58 -31.92 5.90 7.98
N PHE A 59 -31.76 6.69 9.04
CA PHE A 59 -32.86 7.42 9.69
C PHE A 59 -33.57 8.37 8.72
N LEU A 60 -32.82 9.18 7.96
CA LEU A 60 -33.37 10.14 6.98
C LEU A 60 -34.02 9.46 5.76
N SER A 61 -33.45 8.35 5.29
CA SER A 61 -33.96 7.53 4.19
C SER A 61 -35.27 6.83 4.59
N ALA A 62 -35.29 6.19 5.76
CA ALA A 62 -36.48 5.53 6.31
C ALA A 62 -37.63 6.53 6.57
N GLY A 63 -37.29 7.74 7.01
CA GLY A 63 -38.24 8.84 7.22
C GLY A 63 -38.71 9.55 5.94
N GLY A 64 -38.17 9.18 4.77
CA GLY A 64 -38.52 9.80 3.49
C GLY A 64 -38.01 11.24 3.32
N ALA A 65 -37.05 11.68 4.14
CA ALA A 65 -36.38 12.97 3.98
C ALA A 65 -35.31 12.93 2.87
N ILE A 66 -34.85 11.73 2.49
CA ILE A 66 -34.03 11.44 1.31
C ILE A 66 -34.69 10.29 0.57
N TRP A 67 -34.77 10.37 -0.76
CA TRP A 67 -35.44 9.34 -1.57
C TRP A 67 -34.80 9.16 -2.95
N PRO A 68 -34.84 7.95 -3.52
CA PRO A 68 -34.44 7.75 -4.91
C PRO A 68 -35.48 8.35 -5.87
N VAL A 69 -34.98 8.87 -6.99
CA VAL A 69 -35.74 9.34 -8.14
C VAL A 69 -35.20 8.59 -9.34
N ARG A 70 -36.04 7.77 -9.97
CA ARG A 70 -35.68 7.02 -11.17
C ARG A 70 -36.37 7.65 -12.37
N ASN A 71 -35.61 7.89 -13.44
CA ASN A 71 -36.14 8.17 -14.77
C ASN A 71 -35.69 7.07 -15.75
N GLY A 72 -36.25 7.06 -16.96
CA GLY A 72 -36.03 5.98 -17.93
C GLY A 72 -34.58 5.63 -18.26
N VAL A 73 -33.60 6.50 -17.95
CA VAL A 73 -32.17 6.31 -18.27
C VAL A 73 -31.20 6.62 -17.14
N SER A 74 -31.67 7.02 -15.95
CA SER A 74 -30.81 7.40 -14.82
C SER A 74 -31.53 7.38 -13.47
N VAL A 75 -30.73 7.39 -12.39
CA VAL A 75 -31.20 7.51 -11.02
C VAL A 75 -30.54 8.71 -10.38
N SER A 76 -31.33 9.47 -9.62
CA SER A 76 -30.87 10.55 -8.76
C SER A 76 -31.50 10.40 -7.38
N LEU A 77 -31.11 11.26 -6.45
CA LEU A 77 -31.59 11.33 -5.09
C LEU A 77 -32.28 12.67 -4.88
N GLY A 78 -33.52 12.64 -4.42
CA GLY A 78 -34.19 13.81 -3.87
C GLY A 78 -33.94 13.90 -2.37
N HIS A 79 -34.05 15.12 -1.84
CA HIS A 79 -34.09 15.34 -0.41
C HIS A 79 -35.09 16.46 -0.07
N ALA A 80 -35.55 16.50 1.18
CA ALA A 80 -36.51 17.51 1.63
C ALA A 80 -35.90 18.93 1.54
N PRO A 81 -36.68 19.96 1.15
CA PRO A 81 -36.18 21.32 1.02
C PRO A 81 -35.88 21.95 2.39
N CYS A 82 -34.70 22.55 2.55
CA CYS A 82 -34.28 23.22 3.79
C CYS A 82 -34.62 24.72 3.82
N ASN A 83 -35.77 25.12 3.28
CA ASN A 83 -36.19 26.53 3.28
C ASN A 83 -36.97 26.91 4.55
N THR A 84 -37.07 28.21 4.82
CA THR A 84 -37.72 28.77 6.03
C THR A 84 -39.20 28.40 6.18
N LEU A 85 -39.89 28.10 5.07
CA LEU A 85 -41.28 27.62 5.09
C LEU A 85 -41.38 26.14 5.50
N ALA A 86 -40.48 25.29 4.99
CA ALA A 86 -40.39 23.89 5.35
C ALA A 86 -39.99 23.68 6.83
N LEU A 87 -39.18 24.58 7.39
CA LEU A 87 -38.81 24.57 8.81
C LEU A 87 -39.94 25.06 9.75
N ARG A 88 -40.83 25.94 9.27
CA ARG A 88 -41.93 26.53 10.06
C ARG A 88 -43.26 25.78 9.93
N SER A 89 -43.51 25.09 8.82
CA SER A 89 -44.74 24.33 8.58
C SER A 89 -44.47 23.01 7.85
N PRO A 90 -43.80 22.04 8.50
CA PRO A 90 -43.37 20.78 7.86
C PRO A 90 -44.54 19.95 7.30
N GLU A 91 -45.72 20.08 7.91
CA GLU A 91 -46.97 19.42 7.51
C GLU A 91 -47.48 19.84 6.12
N THR A 92 -47.00 20.99 5.61
CA THR A 92 -47.34 21.47 4.26
C THR A 92 -46.39 20.98 3.18
N VAL A 93 -45.29 20.33 3.57
CA VAL A 93 -44.35 19.69 2.64
C VAL A 93 -44.84 18.27 2.39
N THR A 94 -45.33 18.01 1.18
CA THR A 94 -45.66 16.66 0.72
C THR A 94 -44.40 15.80 0.63
N LEU A 95 -43.97 15.24 1.76
CA LEU A 95 -43.09 14.08 1.79
C LEU A 95 -43.84 12.90 1.17
N VAL A 96 -43.13 12.03 0.45
CA VAL A 96 -43.71 10.88 -0.27
C VAL A 96 -44.71 10.13 0.62
N SER A 97 -45.92 9.91 0.11
CA SER A 97 -47.10 9.45 0.88
C SER A 97 -46.83 8.20 1.72
N GLY A 98 -47.01 8.32 3.04
CA GLY A 98 -46.90 7.26 4.05
C GLY A 98 -47.19 7.82 5.46
N PRO A 99 -47.15 6.98 6.53
CA PRO A 99 -47.54 7.37 7.92
C PRO A 99 -46.74 8.53 8.55
N ALA A 100 -45.77 9.10 7.83
CA ALA A 100 -44.77 10.05 8.28
C ALA A 100 -45.23 11.53 8.32
N GLY A 101 -46.54 11.79 8.34
CA GLY A 101 -47.09 13.15 8.44
C GLY A 101 -46.85 13.82 9.80
N GLU A 102 -46.75 13.05 10.89
CA GLU A 102 -46.54 13.60 12.23
C GLU A 102 -45.05 13.55 12.69
N ASP A 103 -44.26 12.59 12.19
CA ASP A 103 -42.82 12.45 12.50
C ASP A 103 -41.87 13.20 11.54
N GLY A 104 -42.38 13.71 10.41
CA GLY A 104 -41.62 14.39 9.36
C GLY A 104 -40.73 15.56 9.83
N ARG A 105 -41.14 16.24 10.91
CA ARG A 105 -40.39 17.38 11.49
C ARG A 105 -39.00 16.97 11.96
N LYS A 106 -38.87 15.79 12.57
CA LYS A 106 -37.62 15.30 13.15
C LYS A 106 -36.59 15.00 12.05
N TYR A 107 -37.04 14.39 10.95
CA TYR A 107 -36.17 14.08 9.81
C TYR A 107 -35.75 15.33 9.03
N ILE A 108 -36.67 16.28 8.78
CA ILE A 108 -36.32 17.54 8.10
C ILE A 108 -35.38 18.39 8.96
N ARG A 109 -35.64 18.49 10.27
CA ARG A 109 -34.75 19.19 11.21
C ARG A 109 -33.36 18.54 11.24
N GLU A 110 -33.28 17.22 11.30
CA GLU A 110 -31.99 16.51 11.27
C GLU A 110 -31.25 16.76 9.95
N LEU A 111 -31.94 16.71 8.81
CA LEU A 111 -31.34 17.00 7.49
C LEU A 111 -30.86 18.46 7.33
N CYS A 112 -31.60 19.41 7.90
CA CYS A 112 -31.44 20.83 7.59
C CYS A 112 -30.73 21.64 8.67
N GLU A 113 -30.86 21.27 9.94
CA GLU A 113 -30.29 22.00 11.08
C GLU A 113 -29.05 21.31 11.69
N SER A 114 -28.78 20.02 11.38
CA SER A 114 -27.60 19.32 11.91
C SER A 114 -26.39 19.37 10.98
N ALA A 115 -25.19 19.37 11.57
CA ALA A 115 -23.93 19.28 10.83
C ALA A 115 -23.77 17.95 10.07
N GLN A 116 -24.50 16.90 10.47
CA GLN A 116 -24.54 15.62 9.76
C GLN A 116 -25.51 15.71 8.57
N GLY A 117 -26.67 16.33 8.75
CA GLY A 117 -27.62 16.59 7.66
C GLY A 117 -27.04 17.45 6.53
N GLU A 118 -26.27 18.49 6.85
CA GLU A 118 -25.53 19.28 5.85
C GLU A 118 -24.54 18.42 5.05
N ARG A 119 -23.74 17.58 5.73
CA ARG A 119 -22.81 16.65 5.07
C ARG A 119 -23.52 15.62 4.21
N ILE A 120 -24.64 15.06 4.68
CA ILE A 120 -25.45 14.13 3.89
C ILE A 120 -26.05 14.82 2.67
N ARG A 121 -26.50 16.08 2.76
CA ARG A 121 -26.95 16.86 1.60
C ARG A 121 -25.82 17.11 0.60
N GLN A 122 -24.60 17.34 1.08
CA GLN A 122 -23.42 17.43 0.22
C GLN A 122 -23.15 16.09 -0.48
N GLU A 123 -23.20 14.95 0.22
CA GLU A 123 -23.05 13.62 -0.40
C GLU A 123 -24.18 13.30 -1.40
N VAL A 124 -25.42 13.69 -1.11
CA VAL A 124 -26.56 13.56 -2.04
C VAL A 124 -26.35 14.43 -3.28
N ALA A 125 -25.90 15.67 -3.11
CA ALA A 125 -25.56 16.56 -4.21
C ALA A 125 -24.40 15.99 -5.03
N ASN A 126 -23.36 15.48 -4.37
CA ASN A 126 -22.21 14.86 -5.00
C ASN A 126 -22.62 13.60 -5.78
N PHE A 127 -23.45 12.72 -5.22
CA PHE A 127 -24.01 11.54 -5.90
C PHE A 127 -24.80 11.93 -7.15
N ASN A 128 -25.61 12.98 -7.08
CA ASN A 128 -26.39 13.45 -8.23
C ASN A 128 -25.51 14.08 -9.32
N GLN A 129 -24.41 14.71 -8.92
CA GLN A 129 -23.52 15.45 -9.81
C GLN A 129 -22.46 14.57 -10.44
N SER A 130 -21.99 13.53 -9.74
CA SER A 130 -20.84 12.72 -10.11
C SER A 130 -20.94 11.97 -11.43
N TYR A 131 -22.16 11.69 -11.88
CA TYR A 131 -22.42 10.95 -13.11
C TYR A 131 -22.54 11.83 -14.35
N ARG A 132 -22.39 13.14 -14.17
CA ARG A 132 -22.61 14.19 -15.16
C ARG A 132 -21.57 15.27 -14.88
N ILE A 133 -20.32 15.03 -15.23
CA ILE A 133 -19.25 16.02 -15.06
C ILE A 133 -18.41 16.14 -16.32
N VAL A 134 -17.88 17.35 -16.50
CA VAL A 134 -16.77 17.64 -17.39
C VAL A 134 -15.77 18.47 -16.60
N ALA A 135 -14.49 18.08 -16.67
CA ALA A 135 -13.47 18.72 -15.85
C ALA A 135 -12.12 18.82 -16.54
N VAL A 136 -11.31 19.78 -16.12
CA VAL A 136 -9.91 19.95 -16.56
C VAL A 136 -9.01 20.32 -15.39
N SER A 137 -7.80 19.78 -15.37
CA SER A 137 -6.70 20.14 -14.46
C SER A 137 -5.38 20.09 -15.24
N ASP A 138 -4.41 20.93 -14.87
CA ASP A 138 -3.08 20.95 -15.48
C ASP A 138 -2.01 21.22 -14.44
N ASN A 139 -0.74 20.96 -14.79
CA ASN A 139 0.41 21.17 -13.92
C ASN A 139 1.36 22.28 -14.41
N ARG A 140 0.83 23.36 -15.01
CA ARG A 140 1.67 24.42 -15.62
C ARG A 140 2.71 25.05 -14.69
N GLU A 141 2.46 25.04 -13.38
CA GLU A 141 3.37 25.60 -12.37
C GLU A 141 4.49 24.62 -11.97
N ALA A 142 4.51 23.38 -12.47
CA ALA A 142 5.49 22.37 -12.07
C ALA A 142 6.94 22.78 -12.33
N ALA A 143 7.21 23.42 -13.47
CA ALA A 143 8.56 23.85 -13.84
C ALA A 143 9.10 24.93 -12.89
N SER A 144 8.28 25.92 -12.53
CA SER A 144 8.64 26.96 -11.55
C SER A 144 8.72 26.41 -10.13
N ALA A 145 7.83 25.48 -9.77
CA ALA A 145 7.80 24.84 -8.47
C ALA A 145 9.08 24.06 -8.14
N LEU A 146 9.53 23.22 -9.09
CA LEU A 146 10.61 22.27 -8.85
C LEU A 146 12.00 22.91 -8.77
N VAL A 147 12.15 24.13 -9.29
CA VAL A 147 13.39 24.92 -9.19
C VAL A 147 13.37 25.92 -8.02
N SER A 148 12.21 26.09 -7.38
CA SER A 148 12.01 27.01 -6.28
C SER A 148 12.21 26.30 -4.95
N ASP A 149 13.09 26.83 -4.11
CA ASP A 149 13.25 26.36 -2.73
C ASP A 149 11.99 26.62 -1.90
N GLU A 150 11.15 27.57 -2.29
CA GLU A 150 9.89 27.91 -1.59
C GLU A 150 8.67 27.18 -2.19
N GLY A 151 8.82 26.48 -3.31
CA GLY A 151 7.72 25.90 -4.08
C GLY A 151 6.92 26.97 -4.86
N VAL A 152 5.60 26.80 -4.93
CA VAL A 152 4.66 27.70 -5.63
C VAL A 152 3.75 28.38 -4.64
N ALA A 153 3.62 29.70 -4.71
CA ALA A 153 2.66 30.44 -3.90
C ALA A 153 1.21 29.99 -4.19
N CYS A 154 0.48 29.68 -3.13
CA CYS A 154 -0.93 29.38 -3.16
C CYS A 154 -1.75 30.66 -3.35
N ALA A 155 -3.01 30.50 -3.76
CA ALA A 155 -3.92 31.60 -4.04
C ALA A 155 -4.36 32.40 -2.81
N ASP A 156 -4.15 31.88 -1.60
CA ASP A 156 -4.35 32.67 -0.38
C ASP A 156 -3.31 33.80 -0.23
N GLY A 157 -2.22 33.76 -1.02
CA GLY A 157 -1.13 34.73 -1.01
C GLY A 157 -0.26 34.66 0.24
N VAL A 158 -0.50 33.65 1.07
CA VAL A 158 0.24 33.39 2.30
C VAL A 158 0.95 32.06 2.06
N SER A 159 0.24 30.96 1.82
CA SER A 159 0.84 29.63 1.69
C SER A 159 1.62 29.35 0.42
N SER A 160 2.51 28.36 0.46
CA SER A 160 3.17 27.80 -0.71
C SER A 160 3.08 26.27 -0.75
N ALA A 161 2.78 25.74 -1.93
CA ALA A 161 2.86 24.32 -2.22
C ALA A 161 4.29 23.96 -2.60
N ARG A 162 4.95 23.19 -1.73
CA ARG A 162 6.29 22.63 -1.98
C ARG A 162 6.26 21.11 -2.02
N LEU A 163 6.10 20.47 -0.87
CA LEU A 163 6.11 19.01 -0.76
C LEU A 163 4.89 18.34 -1.38
N PHE A 164 3.74 19.01 -1.35
CA PHE A 164 2.48 18.59 -1.97
C PHE A 164 1.64 19.83 -2.30
N VAL A 165 0.59 19.65 -3.10
CA VAL A 165 -0.39 20.71 -3.40
C VAL A 165 -1.67 20.46 -2.58
N PRO A 166 -1.95 21.28 -1.56
CA PRO A 166 -3.22 21.23 -0.84
C PRO A 166 -4.42 21.56 -1.73
N PRO A 167 -5.65 21.12 -1.36
CA PRO A 167 -6.86 21.59 -2.01
C PRO A 167 -6.93 23.12 -1.98
N ARG A 168 -7.38 23.76 -3.07
CA ARG A 168 -7.56 25.22 -3.20
C ARG A 168 -6.26 26.03 -3.21
N CYS A 169 -5.09 25.40 -3.10
CA CYS A 169 -3.82 26.11 -3.15
C CYS A 169 -3.54 26.64 -4.57
N LEU A 170 -3.61 25.77 -5.58
CA LEU A 170 -3.37 26.11 -6.97
C LEU A 170 -4.70 26.10 -7.73
N PRO A 171 -5.49 27.18 -7.70
CA PRO A 171 -6.74 27.24 -8.46
C PRO A 171 -6.42 27.16 -9.95
N ASN A 172 -7.23 26.42 -10.69
CA ASN A 172 -7.04 26.36 -12.13
C ASN A 172 -7.31 27.71 -12.80
N LYS A 173 -6.67 27.91 -13.95
CA LYS A 173 -6.77 29.12 -14.78
C LYS A 173 -7.57 28.87 -16.07
N TRP A 174 -8.50 27.91 -16.05
CA TRP A 174 -9.36 27.59 -17.19
C TRP A 174 -10.72 28.28 -17.07
N ASP A 175 -11.14 28.86 -18.18
CA ASP A 175 -12.51 29.34 -18.39
C ASP A 175 -13.34 28.27 -19.08
N ALA A 176 -14.65 28.25 -18.82
CA ALA A 176 -15.57 27.28 -19.39
C ALA A 176 -16.80 27.97 -19.97
N THR A 177 -17.17 27.58 -21.19
CA THR A 177 -18.39 28.02 -21.88
C THR A 177 -19.13 26.84 -22.50
N ILE A 178 -20.43 26.97 -22.73
CA ILE A 178 -21.20 26.02 -23.53
C ILE A 178 -20.77 26.19 -24.99
N ALA A 179 -20.36 25.11 -25.67
CA ALA A 179 -19.80 25.20 -27.01
C ALA A 179 -20.80 25.68 -28.07
N ALA A 180 -22.09 25.44 -27.86
CA ALA A 180 -23.17 25.78 -28.79
C ALA A 180 -23.53 27.28 -28.81
N ASP A 181 -23.57 27.93 -27.63
CA ASP A 181 -24.06 29.31 -27.48
C ASP A 181 -23.02 30.28 -26.89
N GLY A 182 -21.84 29.79 -26.47
CA GLY A 182 -20.75 30.58 -25.91
C GLY A 182 -21.02 31.13 -24.50
N ARG A 183 -22.12 30.74 -23.85
CA ARG A 183 -22.48 31.23 -22.52
C ARG A 183 -21.49 30.71 -21.48
N ALA A 184 -20.99 31.63 -20.64
CA ALA A 184 -20.10 31.30 -19.54
C ALA A 184 -20.76 30.38 -18.51
N VAL A 185 -19.99 29.41 -18.02
CA VAL A 185 -20.43 28.44 -17.02
C VAL A 185 -19.56 28.57 -15.79
N GLN A 186 -20.18 28.70 -14.62
CA GLN A 186 -19.45 28.79 -13.37
C GLN A 186 -18.95 27.41 -12.92
N SER A 187 -17.75 27.38 -12.37
CA SER A 187 -17.24 26.17 -11.73
C SER A 187 -17.98 25.89 -10.44
N ILE A 188 -18.21 24.61 -10.17
CA ILE A 188 -18.77 24.19 -8.91
C ILE A 188 -17.62 23.99 -7.93
N THR A 189 -17.46 24.94 -7.03
CA THR A 189 -16.37 24.95 -6.03
C THR A 189 -16.45 23.82 -5.00
N THR A 190 -17.57 23.10 -4.93
CA THR A 190 -17.83 22.02 -3.96
C THR A 190 -17.94 20.63 -4.58
N ALA A 191 -17.93 20.49 -5.92
CA ALA A 191 -18.11 19.20 -6.56
C ALA A 191 -16.82 18.37 -6.49
N THR A 192 -16.87 17.23 -5.81
CA THR A 192 -15.76 16.27 -5.74
C THR A 192 -15.81 15.31 -6.92
N ILE A 193 -14.69 15.15 -7.63
CA ILE A 193 -14.55 14.12 -8.67
C ILE A 193 -14.52 12.74 -8.01
N SER A 194 -15.21 11.76 -8.64
CA SER A 194 -15.15 10.35 -8.21
C SER A 194 -13.71 9.87 -8.16
N GLN A 195 -13.19 9.62 -6.95
CA GLN A 195 -11.87 9.03 -6.80
C GLN A 195 -11.88 7.59 -7.34
N PHE A 196 -12.99 6.85 -7.22
CA PHE A 196 -13.13 5.49 -7.75
C PHE A 196 -13.27 5.44 -9.27
N ASP A 197 -14.16 6.24 -9.85
CA ASP A 197 -14.46 6.14 -11.29
C ASP A 197 -13.38 6.78 -12.16
N TYR A 198 -12.68 7.78 -11.64
CA TYR A 198 -11.60 8.49 -12.33
C TYR A 198 -10.22 8.19 -11.74
N ALA A 199 -10.10 7.12 -10.94
CA ALA A 199 -8.83 6.66 -10.35
C ALA A 199 -7.70 6.53 -11.38
N PHE A 200 -8.03 6.17 -12.61
CA PHE A 200 -7.06 6.03 -13.70
C PHE A 200 -6.39 7.36 -14.10
N LEU A 201 -6.97 8.51 -13.77
CA LEU A 201 -6.39 9.84 -13.99
C LEU A 201 -5.43 10.28 -12.88
N ALA A 202 -5.41 9.59 -11.75
CA ALA A 202 -4.45 9.87 -10.69
C ALA A 202 -3.02 9.65 -11.21
N SER A 203 -2.11 10.54 -10.80
CA SER A 203 -0.71 10.51 -11.24
C SER A 203 0.24 10.24 -10.07
N GLU A 204 1.13 9.29 -10.27
CA GLU A 204 2.25 8.97 -9.35
C GLU A 204 3.57 9.61 -9.81
N THR A 205 3.61 10.06 -11.07
CA THR A 205 4.84 10.48 -11.75
C THR A 205 4.85 11.97 -12.04
N GLU A 206 3.70 12.60 -12.18
CA GLU A 206 3.56 14.04 -12.39
C GLU A 206 3.19 14.73 -11.08
N SER A 207 3.48 16.02 -10.99
CA SER A 207 3.34 16.79 -9.76
C SER A 207 2.89 18.21 -10.09
N PHE A 208 2.47 18.94 -9.06
CA PHE A 208 1.98 20.31 -9.09
C PHE A 208 0.73 20.52 -9.95
N PHE A 209 -0.16 19.53 -9.97
CA PHE A 209 -1.46 19.71 -10.59
C PHE A 209 -2.30 20.72 -9.81
N ALA A 210 -2.88 21.66 -10.55
CA ALA A 210 -3.89 22.58 -10.06
C ALA A 210 -5.20 21.86 -9.70
N ASP A 211 -6.02 22.51 -8.88
CA ASP A 211 -7.37 22.08 -8.56
C ASP A 211 -8.18 21.82 -9.83
N TRP A 212 -9.10 20.85 -9.77
CA TRP A 212 -9.96 20.59 -10.92
C TRP A 212 -10.94 21.73 -11.18
N LYS A 213 -11.04 22.18 -12.44
CA LYS A 213 -12.19 22.97 -12.92
C LYS A 213 -13.33 22.01 -13.18
N VAL A 214 -14.29 21.92 -12.28
CA VAL A 214 -15.46 21.03 -12.46
C VAL A 214 -16.67 21.82 -12.92
N ILE A 215 -17.35 21.29 -13.95
CA ILE A 215 -18.59 21.81 -14.51
C ILE A 215 -19.65 20.70 -14.52
N THR A 216 -20.87 21.00 -14.06
CA THR A 216 -22.03 20.13 -14.26
C THR A 216 -22.68 20.49 -15.60
N PRO A 217 -22.77 19.52 -16.54
CA PRO A 217 -23.38 19.75 -17.83
C PRO A 217 -24.90 19.77 -17.72
N VAL A 218 -25.53 20.61 -18.53
CA VAL A 218 -26.96 20.54 -18.80
C VAL A 218 -27.22 19.31 -19.67
N ILE A 219 -28.07 18.41 -19.19
CA ILE A 219 -28.44 17.17 -19.88
C ILE A 219 -29.93 17.23 -20.22
N ASP A 220 -30.25 16.90 -21.46
CA ASP A 220 -31.63 16.69 -21.88
C ASP A 220 -32.18 15.43 -21.20
N THR A 221 -33.21 15.59 -20.37
CA THR A 221 -33.78 14.49 -19.61
C THR A 221 -34.59 13.48 -20.44
N GLN A 222 -34.94 13.82 -21.69
CA GLN A 222 -35.67 12.96 -22.61
C GLN A 222 -34.71 12.13 -23.46
N THR A 223 -33.63 12.71 -23.96
CA THR A 223 -32.66 12.04 -24.83
C THR A 223 -31.45 11.48 -24.09
N GLY A 224 -31.16 12.00 -22.89
CA GLY A 224 -29.95 11.70 -22.14
C GLY A 224 -28.69 12.34 -22.74
N GLU A 225 -28.82 13.21 -23.75
CA GLU A 225 -27.68 13.86 -24.40
C GLU A 225 -27.27 15.14 -23.64
N SER A 226 -25.97 15.47 -23.71
CA SER A 226 -25.43 16.71 -23.16
C SER A 226 -24.73 17.52 -24.25
N GLY A 227 -24.83 18.86 -24.18
CA GLY A 227 -24.04 19.72 -25.04
C GLY A 227 -22.53 19.61 -24.79
N GLU A 228 -21.72 20.02 -25.76
CA GLU A 228 -20.27 20.11 -25.62
C GLU A 228 -19.86 21.36 -24.84
N TYR A 229 -18.72 21.30 -24.16
CA TYR A 229 -18.16 22.41 -23.38
C TYR A 229 -16.81 22.82 -23.93
N ARG A 230 -16.58 24.13 -24.01
CA ARG A 230 -15.33 24.73 -24.46
C ARG A 230 -14.56 25.24 -23.25
N PHE A 231 -13.37 24.69 -23.04
CA PHE A 231 -12.43 25.12 -22.02
C PHE A 231 -11.31 25.91 -22.67
N THR A 232 -11.03 27.12 -22.17
CA THR A 232 -9.99 28.00 -22.71
C THR A 232 -9.03 28.44 -21.63
N THR A 233 -7.75 28.58 -21.98
CA THR A 233 -6.73 29.15 -21.10
C THR A 233 -5.56 29.69 -21.92
N SER A 234 -4.82 30.64 -21.37
CA SER A 234 -3.50 31.04 -21.88
C SER A 234 -2.44 30.54 -20.91
N MET A 235 -1.36 29.93 -21.42
CA MET A 235 -0.26 29.44 -20.58
C MET A 235 1.11 29.72 -21.19
N ALA A 236 2.07 30.00 -20.32
CA ALA A 236 3.48 30.09 -20.67
C ALA A 236 4.16 28.74 -20.44
N PHE A 237 4.97 28.28 -21.39
CA PHE A 237 5.70 27.02 -21.27
C PHE A 237 7.01 27.21 -20.50
N GLY A 238 7.28 26.27 -19.59
CA GLY A 238 8.53 26.17 -18.85
C GLY A 238 9.54 25.22 -19.51
N ASP A 239 10.54 24.81 -18.73
CA ASP A 239 11.53 23.81 -19.14
C ASP A 239 10.99 22.37 -19.09
N LEU A 240 9.86 22.16 -18.40
CA LEU A 240 9.17 20.88 -18.32
C LEU A 240 7.92 20.89 -19.20
N PRO A 241 7.56 19.75 -19.81
CA PRO A 241 6.27 19.58 -20.47
C PRO A 241 5.10 19.85 -19.52
N VAL A 242 4.02 20.40 -20.06
CA VAL A 242 2.76 20.61 -19.34
C VAL A 242 1.81 19.45 -19.63
N SER A 243 1.35 18.82 -18.58
CA SER A 243 0.35 17.77 -18.59
C SER A 243 -1.03 18.34 -18.28
N ILE A 244 -2.01 18.02 -19.13
CA ILE A 244 -3.41 18.42 -18.95
C ILE A 244 -4.25 17.16 -18.85
N ARG A 245 -5.05 17.07 -17.80
CA ARG A 245 -5.97 15.96 -17.52
C ARG A 245 -7.39 16.45 -17.72
N THR A 246 -8.21 15.63 -18.39
CA THR A 246 -9.62 15.95 -18.61
C THR A 246 -10.53 14.81 -18.17
N ILE A 247 -11.76 15.16 -17.78
CA ILE A 247 -12.88 14.24 -17.65
C ILE A 247 -13.88 14.56 -18.76
N GLY A 248 -14.29 13.53 -19.50
CA GLY A 248 -15.07 13.66 -20.73
C GLY A 248 -14.25 13.36 -21.99
N ALA A 249 -14.95 13.15 -23.10
CA ALA A 249 -14.34 12.85 -24.39
C ALA A 249 -13.90 14.14 -25.09
N VAL A 250 -12.60 14.31 -25.28
CA VAL A 250 -12.04 15.46 -26.00
C VAL A 250 -12.34 15.32 -27.49
N LYS A 251 -13.11 16.26 -28.06
CA LYS A 251 -13.51 16.30 -29.48
C LYS A 251 -12.59 17.15 -30.32
N SER A 252 -12.02 18.19 -29.74
CA SER A 252 -10.97 18.96 -30.42
C SER A 252 -10.02 19.65 -29.45
N VAL A 253 -8.80 19.83 -29.89
CA VAL A 253 -7.74 20.58 -29.22
C VAL A 253 -7.26 21.67 -30.17
N SER A 254 -7.31 22.92 -29.76
CA SER A 254 -6.80 24.05 -30.53
C SER A 254 -5.65 24.70 -29.77
N VAL A 255 -4.56 24.97 -30.49
CA VAL A 255 -3.38 25.70 -29.99
C VAL A 255 -3.19 26.91 -30.88
N ASN A 256 -3.27 28.12 -30.31
CA ASN A 256 -3.23 29.39 -31.04
C ASN A 256 -4.24 29.44 -32.19
N GLY A 257 -5.49 29.02 -31.92
CA GLY A 257 -6.60 29.08 -32.86
C GLY A 257 -6.59 28.04 -33.99
N THR A 258 -5.61 27.12 -34.02
CA THR A 258 -5.58 26.04 -35.02
C THR A 258 -6.19 24.75 -34.43
N PRO A 259 -7.40 24.31 -34.83
CA PRO A 259 -8.08 23.16 -34.22
C PRO A 259 -7.59 21.82 -34.77
N LEU A 260 -7.41 20.84 -33.89
CA LEU A 260 -7.18 19.42 -34.19
C LEU A 260 -8.44 18.70 -33.78
N LYS A 261 -9.16 18.10 -34.73
CA LYS A 261 -10.31 17.24 -34.41
C LYS A 261 -9.79 15.90 -33.92
N ILE A 262 -10.45 15.36 -32.89
CA ILE A 262 -10.12 14.10 -32.25
C ILE A 262 -11.34 13.20 -32.40
N ASP A 263 -11.17 12.10 -33.13
CA ASP A 263 -12.17 11.05 -33.27
C ASP A 263 -11.77 9.87 -32.37
N PRO A 264 -12.70 9.29 -31.57
CA PRO A 264 -12.44 8.07 -30.79
C PRO A 264 -11.86 6.90 -31.60
N ALA A 265 -12.09 6.83 -32.91
CA ALA A 265 -11.55 5.80 -33.80
C ALA A 265 -10.14 6.11 -34.36
N THR A 266 -9.58 7.29 -34.06
CA THR A 266 -8.24 7.68 -34.54
C THR A 266 -7.18 6.85 -33.83
N SER A 267 -6.26 6.22 -34.58
CA SER A 267 -5.17 5.46 -33.98
C SER A 267 -4.14 6.37 -33.30
N GLU A 268 -3.36 5.82 -32.36
CA GLU A 268 -2.28 6.58 -31.70
C GLU A 268 -1.29 7.17 -32.70
N ASP A 269 -0.92 6.43 -33.74
CA ASP A 269 0.04 6.89 -34.74
C ASP A 269 -0.53 8.08 -35.54
N GLN A 270 -1.82 8.05 -35.88
CA GLN A 270 -2.50 9.14 -36.57
C GLN A 270 -2.62 10.38 -35.68
N LEU A 271 -2.91 10.19 -34.39
CA LEU A 271 -2.93 11.29 -33.41
C LEU A 271 -1.53 11.87 -33.22
N ARG A 272 -0.49 11.05 -33.07
CA ARG A 272 0.92 11.49 -32.95
C ARG A 272 1.40 12.22 -34.19
N GLU A 273 1.06 11.76 -35.38
CA GLU A 273 1.43 12.41 -36.64
C GLU A 273 0.75 13.78 -36.78
N ALA A 274 -0.54 13.86 -36.44
CA ALA A 274 -1.28 15.12 -36.46
C ALA A 274 -0.82 16.09 -35.34
N ALA A 275 -0.44 15.55 -34.18
CA ALA A 275 0.10 16.26 -33.01
C ALA A 275 1.52 16.77 -33.23
N GLY A 276 2.38 15.97 -33.87
CA GLY A 276 3.80 16.26 -34.13
C GLY A 276 4.02 17.46 -35.07
N LYS A 277 2.96 17.97 -35.70
CA LYS A 277 2.96 19.25 -36.43
C LYS A 277 2.62 20.45 -35.54
N ARG A 278 2.33 20.24 -34.26
CA ARG A 278 1.86 21.22 -33.26
C ARG A 278 2.71 21.09 -31.99
N GLN A 279 2.58 22.03 -31.05
CA GLN A 279 3.30 22.03 -29.76
C GLN A 279 2.84 20.91 -28.79
N MET A 280 2.24 19.84 -29.32
CA MET A 280 1.67 18.73 -28.57
C MET A 280 2.57 17.51 -28.74
N ALA A 281 3.13 17.04 -27.62
CA ALA A 281 4.05 15.90 -27.59
C ALA A 281 3.29 14.57 -27.65
N SER A 282 2.13 14.48 -26.98
CA SER A 282 1.26 13.30 -27.04
C SER A 282 -0.17 13.59 -26.57
N LEU A 283 -1.13 12.80 -27.03
CA LEU A 283 -2.51 12.74 -26.52
C LEU A 283 -2.87 11.27 -26.30
N ALA A 284 -3.38 10.95 -25.11
CA ALA A 284 -3.92 9.63 -24.77
C ALA A 284 -5.33 9.76 -24.22
N ILE A 285 -6.25 8.92 -24.72
CA ILE A 285 -7.64 8.85 -24.23
C ILE A 285 -7.80 7.54 -23.47
N PHE A 286 -8.27 7.65 -22.23
CA PHE A 286 -8.47 6.54 -21.32
C PHE A 286 -9.95 6.34 -21.01
N CYS A 287 -10.32 5.07 -20.91
CA CYS A 287 -11.62 4.61 -20.46
C CYS A 287 -11.43 3.86 -19.14
N GLY A 288 -12.35 4.02 -18.20
CA GLY A 288 -12.41 3.14 -17.04
C GLY A 288 -12.60 1.69 -17.50
N ASP A 289 -11.74 0.78 -17.01
CA ASP A 289 -11.84 -0.66 -17.29
C ASP A 289 -12.78 -1.34 -16.27
N ASP A 290 -13.92 -1.82 -16.76
CA ASP A 290 -14.94 -2.51 -15.96
C ASP A 290 -14.49 -3.90 -15.44
N SER A 291 -13.32 -4.41 -15.87
CA SER A 291 -12.91 -5.81 -15.69
C SER A 291 -11.57 -6.02 -14.97
N ARG A 292 -10.72 -4.99 -14.83
CA ARG A 292 -9.33 -5.14 -14.33
C ARG A 292 -8.99 -4.19 -13.18
N GLY A 293 -9.75 -4.24 -12.09
CA GLY A 293 -9.41 -3.52 -10.85
C GLY A 293 -9.45 -1.99 -10.95
N ILE A 294 -9.70 -1.33 -9.84
CA ILE A 294 -9.84 0.12 -9.79
C ILE A 294 -8.48 0.79 -10.09
N GLY A 295 -8.48 1.86 -10.89
CA GLY A 295 -7.26 2.65 -11.18
C GLY A 295 -6.32 2.09 -12.25
N HIS A 296 -6.78 1.20 -13.14
CA HIS A 296 -6.03 0.79 -14.33
C HIS A 296 -6.34 1.71 -15.53
N ARG A 297 -5.30 2.26 -16.17
CA ARG A 297 -5.41 3.02 -17.41
C ARG A 297 -5.58 2.06 -18.58
N VAL A 298 -6.72 2.09 -19.25
CA VAL A 298 -6.94 1.36 -20.51
C VAL A 298 -7.34 2.34 -21.58
N ARG A 299 -6.76 2.20 -22.77
CA ARG A 299 -7.07 3.05 -23.91
C ARG A 299 -8.42 2.65 -24.51
N CYS A 300 -9.19 3.63 -25.00
CA CYS A 300 -10.52 3.41 -25.55
C CYS A 300 -10.53 2.79 -26.98
N GLU A 301 -9.55 1.96 -27.35
CA GLU A 301 -9.39 1.47 -28.73
C GLU A 301 -10.55 0.56 -29.15
N GLY A 302 -11.31 0.99 -30.18
CA GLY A 302 -12.28 0.15 -30.90
C GLY A 302 -13.71 0.07 -30.33
N GLU A 303 -14.04 0.74 -29.22
CA GLU A 303 -15.39 0.74 -28.63
C GLU A 303 -15.96 2.16 -28.48
N ASN A 304 -17.27 2.33 -28.70
CA ASN A 304 -17.94 3.62 -28.48
C ASN A 304 -17.91 3.98 -26.97
N PRO A 305 -17.35 5.14 -26.58
CA PRO A 305 -17.19 5.53 -25.18
C PRO A 305 -18.51 5.82 -24.43
N ARG A 306 -19.66 5.84 -25.12
CA ARG A 306 -20.97 6.11 -24.49
C ARG A 306 -21.24 5.16 -23.32
N GLY A 307 -21.31 5.74 -22.11
CA GLY A 307 -21.67 5.05 -20.86
C GLY A 307 -20.50 4.68 -19.94
N ARG A 308 -19.23 4.90 -20.32
CA ARG A 308 -18.06 4.67 -19.43
C ARG A 308 -17.46 5.98 -18.90
N PRO A 309 -16.86 5.98 -17.69
CA PRO A 309 -15.99 7.06 -17.26
C PRO A 309 -14.84 7.22 -18.27
N THR A 310 -14.73 8.41 -18.85
CA THR A 310 -13.69 8.74 -19.82
C THR A 310 -12.88 9.93 -19.35
N GLY A 311 -11.59 9.90 -19.67
CA GLY A 311 -10.71 11.04 -19.47
C GLY A 311 -9.51 10.99 -20.39
N SER A 312 -8.84 12.11 -20.56
CA SER A 312 -7.69 12.22 -21.45
C SER A 312 -6.49 12.80 -20.70
N LEU A 313 -5.29 12.40 -21.14
CA LEU A 313 -4.03 13.01 -20.75
C LEU A 313 -3.39 13.61 -22.01
N LEU A 314 -3.15 14.92 -21.97
CA LEU A 314 -2.47 15.67 -23.01
C LEU A 314 -1.12 16.10 -22.48
N LEU A 315 -0.06 15.86 -23.24
CA LEU A 315 1.28 16.34 -22.94
C LEU A 315 1.68 17.40 -23.97
N LEU A 316 1.93 18.61 -23.51
CA LEU A 316 2.32 19.75 -24.32
C LEU A 316 3.75 20.16 -24.02
N SER A 317 4.50 20.52 -25.06
CA SER A 317 5.88 21.00 -24.92
C SER A 317 6.16 22.07 -25.96
N ALA A 318 6.73 23.18 -25.50
CA ALA A 318 7.18 24.27 -26.36
C ALA A 318 8.44 24.92 -25.76
N PRO A 319 9.19 25.73 -26.53
CA PRO A 319 10.33 26.46 -26.00
C PRO A 319 9.93 27.34 -24.80
N LYS A 320 10.81 27.39 -23.79
CA LYS A 320 10.63 28.18 -22.57
C LYS A 320 10.22 29.62 -22.87
N GLY A 321 9.23 30.13 -22.12
CA GLY A 321 8.75 31.52 -22.21
C GLY A 321 7.76 31.78 -23.35
N ARG A 322 7.53 30.80 -24.22
CA ARG A 322 6.47 30.90 -25.24
C ARG A 322 5.11 30.82 -24.56
N VAL A 323 4.21 31.71 -24.95
CA VAL A 323 2.80 31.67 -24.54
C VAL A 323 1.98 31.02 -25.65
N ALA A 324 1.01 30.18 -25.28
CA ALA A 324 -0.01 29.69 -26.20
C ALA A 324 -1.40 29.81 -25.60
N ASP A 325 -2.34 30.13 -26.48
CA ASP A 325 -3.77 30.05 -26.20
C ASP A 325 -4.25 28.64 -26.52
N LEU A 326 -4.83 27.99 -25.52
CA LEU A 326 -5.34 26.63 -25.63
C LEU A 326 -6.85 26.64 -25.54
N GLU A 327 -7.45 25.80 -26.36
CA GLU A 327 -8.87 25.52 -26.31
C GLU A 327 -9.11 24.01 -26.42
N LEU A 328 -9.93 23.48 -25.52
CA LEU A 328 -10.39 22.10 -25.52
C LEU A 328 -11.91 22.09 -25.68
N VAL A 329 -12.42 21.35 -26.66
CA VAL A 329 -13.85 21.05 -26.76
C VAL A 329 -14.06 19.64 -26.24
N ILE A 330 -14.85 19.52 -25.18
CA ILE A 330 -15.04 18.28 -24.42
C ILE A 330 -16.52 17.94 -24.37
N GLU A 331 -16.86 16.73 -24.82
CA GLU A 331 -18.15 16.11 -24.58
C GLU A 331 -18.15 15.52 -23.16
N PRO A 332 -19.13 15.86 -22.30
CA PRO A 332 -19.21 15.33 -20.95
C PRO A 332 -19.25 13.81 -20.89
N SER A 333 -18.65 13.25 -19.83
CA SER A 333 -18.80 11.82 -19.53
C SER A 333 -20.16 11.60 -18.87
N ILE A 334 -21.03 10.82 -19.53
CA ILE A 334 -22.32 10.40 -18.98
C ILE A 334 -22.21 8.91 -18.65
N ARG A 335 -22.19 8.58 -17.37
CA ARG A 335 -22.15 7.19 -16.93
C ARG A 335 -23.56 6.61 -16.87
N ILE A 336 -23.78 5.53 -17.61
CA ILE A 336 -24.94 4.64 -17.45
C ILE A 336 -24.39 3.36 -16.82
N ASP A 337 -24.97 2.88 -15.73
CA ASP A 337 -24.50 1.65 -15.07
C ASP A 337 -24.41 0.46 -16.05
N ARG A 338 -23.44 -0.44 -15.83
CA ARG A 338 -23.21 -1.62 -16.66
C ARG A 338 -24.45 -2.50 -16.82
N GLY A 339 -25.16 -2.78 -15.72
CA GLY A 339 -26.38 -3.59 -15.72
C GLY A 339 -27.50 -2.90 -16.50
N LEU A 340 -27.68 -1.60 -16.25
CA LEU A 340 -28.67 -0.78 -16.94
C LEU A 340 -28.37 -0.65 -18.44
N ARG A 341 -27.11 -0.48 -18.83
CA ARG A 341 -26.69 -0.39 -20.24
C ARG A 341 -26.94 -1.70 -20.99
N ARG A 342 -26.59 -2.85 -20.41
CA ARG A 342 -26.87 -4.16 -21.01
C ARG A 342 -28.37 -4.37 -21.17
N TYR A 343 -29.14 -4.02 -20.14
CA TYR A 343 -30.59 -4.10 -20.18
C TYR A 343 -31.20 -3.23 -21.30
N LEU A 344 -30.78 -1.96 -21.40
CA LEU A 344 -31.26 -1.05 -22.45
C LEU A 344 -30.86 -1.52 -23.86
N ALA A 345 -29.62 -2.00 -24.05
CA ALA A 345 -29.16 -2.54 -25.34
C ALA A 345 -29.85 -3.85 -25.75
N ASN A 346 -30.17 -4.73 -24.78
CA ASN A 346 -30.86 -5.99 -25.04
C ASN A 346 -32.35 -5.79 -25.38
N ARG A 347 -32.98 -4.70 -24.90
CA ARG A 347 -34.36 -4.33 -25.32
C ARG A 347 -34.45 -3.93 -26.78
N GLU A 348 -33.40 -3.32 -27.34
CA GLU A 348 -33.34 -3.00 -28.77
C GLU A 348 -33.22 -4.25 -29.65
N THR A 349 -32.91 -5.41 -29.07
CA THR A 349 -32.69 -6.69 -29.77
C THR A 349 -33.70 -7.80 -29.40
N GLU A 350 -34.84 -7.43 -28.79
CA GLU A 350 -35.98 -8.32 -28.46
C GLU A 350 -35.69 -9.54 -27.54
N ALA A 351 -34.60 -9.54 -26.76
CA ALA A 351 -34.37 -10.61 -25.78
C ALA A 351 -35.13 -10.32 -24.46
N ALA A 352 -35.98 -11.26 -24.02
CA ALA A 352 -36.74 -11.14 -22.77
C ALA A 352 -35.83 -11.22 -21.53
N ALA A 353 -36.02 -10.28 -20.60
CA ALA A 353 -35.26 -10.20 -19.35
C ALA A 353 -35.69 -11.26 -18.33
N THR A 354 -34.76 -11.71 -17.49
CA THR A 354 -35.06 -12.45 -16.25
C THR A 354 -35.61 -11.48 -15.19
N PRO A 355 -36.73 -11.79 -14.51
CA PRO A 355 -37.20 -11.04 -13.35
C PRO A 355 -36.12 -10.97 -12.25
N ASP A 356 -36.10 -9.89 -11.47
CA ASP A 356 -35.31 -9.69 -10.22
C ASP A 356 -33.82 -9.28 -10.36
N GLU A 357 -33.34 -8.88 -11.55
CA GLU A 357 -31.98 -8.35 -11.69
C GLU A 357 -31.93 -6.83 -11.31
N LYS A 358 -31.11 -6.48 -10.30
CA LYS A 358 -30.93 -5.11 -9.81
C LYS A 358 -29.69 -4.42 -10.41
N VAL A 359 -29.81 -3.12 -10.67
CA VAL A 359 -28.69 -2.23 -10.99
C VAL A 359 -28.22 -1.53 -9.73
N SER A 360 -26.92 -1.59 -9.42
CA SER A 360 -26.33 -0.93 -8.24
C SER A 360 -25.48 0.26 -8.66
N LEU A 361 -25.98 1.47 -8.41
CA LEU A 361 -25.27 2.73 -8.58
C LEU A 361 -24.62 3.12 -7.26
N GLY A 362 -23.37 3.57 -7.27
CA GLY A 362 -22.69 4.04 -6.06
C GLY A 362 -21.80 5.23 -6.34
N PHE A 363 -21.85 6.26 -5.48
CA PHE A 363 -20.92 7.38 -5.48
C PHE A 363 -20.67 7.85 -4.06
N GLY A 364 -19.40 8.11 -3.74
CA GLY A 364 -18.99 8.46 -2.39
C GLY A 364 -19.48 7.40 -1.42
N ARG A 365 -20.36 7.82 -0.51
CA ARG A 365 -20.92 6.94 0.53
C ARG A 365 -22.33 6.48 0.27
N ILE A 366 -22.94 6.85 -0.85
CA ILE A 366 -24.32 6.46 -1.14
C ILE A 366 -24.32 5.39 -2.21
N ARG A 367 -24.99 4.27 -1.94
CA ARG A 367 -25.36 3.27 -2.94
C ARG A 367 -26.87 3.24 -3.12
N VAL A 368 -27.27 3.03 -4.37
CA VAL A 368 -28.66 2.92 -4.82
C VAL A 368 -28.78 1.65 -5.65
N ALA A 369 -29.57 0.69 -5.19
CA ALA A 369 -29.83 -0.56 -5.90
C ALA A 369 -31.27 -0.57 -6.43
N CYS A 370 -31.48 -0.51 -7.74
CA CYS A 370 -32.79 -0.40 -8.38
C CYS A 370 -33.13 -1.62 -9.24
N ASP A 371 -34.40 -2.02 -9.29
CA ASP A 371 -34.85 -3.04 -10.24
C ASP A 371 -34.74 -2.53 -11.69
N LEU A 372 -34.11 -3.34 -12.56
CA LEU A 372 -33.89 -3.01 -13.97
C LEU A 372 -35.20 -2.83 -14.77
N SER A 373 -36.24 -3.57 -14.40
CA SER A 373 -37.53 -3.60 -15.09
C SER A 373 -38.26 -2.25 -15.13
N GLY A 374 -37.94 -1.33 -14.22
CA GLY A 374 -38.64 -0.04 -14.18
C GLY A 374 -37.88 1.14 -14.80
N PHE A 375 -36.79 0.90 -15.52
CA PHE A 375 -36.17 1.90 -16.40
C PHE A 375 -36.89 1.92 -17.74
N GLU A 376 -37.95 2.72 -17.85
CA GLU A 376 -38.75 2.91 -19.07
C GLU A 376 -38.71 4.37 -19.54
N THR A 377 -38.37 4.57 -20.82
CA THR A 377 -38.33 5.90 -21.46
C THR A 377 -39.67 6.63 -21.28
N GLY A 378 -39.62 7.87 -20.80
CA GLY A 378 -40.81 8.69 -20.55
C GLY A 378 -41.56 8.43 -19.24
N LYS A 379 -41.14 7.43 -18.43
CA LYS A 379 -41.68 7.22 -17.07
C LYS A 379 -40.66 7.65 -16.01
N SER A 380 -41.15 8.35 -14.99
CA SER A 380 -40.37 8.71 -13.81
C SER A 380 -41.11 8.27 -12.56
N ALA A 381 -40.36 7.78 -11.56
CA ALA A 381 -40.89 7.35 -10.27
C ALA A 381 -40.06 7.98 -9.15
N ARG A 382 -40.66 8.13 -7.96
CA ARG A 382 -40.01 8.74 -6.78
C ARG A 382 -40.32 7.92 -5.53
N GLY A 383 -39.34 7.79 -4.64
CA GLY A 383 -39.49 7.02 -3.41
C GLY A 383 -39.14 5.55 -3.61
N ALA A 384 -38.63 4.91 -2.54
CA ALA A 384 -38.09 3.55 -2.60
C ALA A 384 -39.11 2.53 -3.15
N ARG A 385 -40.39 2.65 -2.76
CA ARG A 385 -41.47 1.75 -3.21
C ARG A 385 -41.76 1.87 -4.71
N ASP A 386 -41.96 3.09 -5.22
CA ASP A 386 -42.39 3.29 -6.62
C ASP A 386 -41.22 3.18 -7.61
N THR A 387 -40.01 3.44 -7.13
CA THR A 387 -38.79 3.27 -7.93
C THR A 387 -38.23 1.84 -7.89
N GLY A 388 -38.65 0.99 -6.95
CA GLY A 388 -37.97 -0.29 -6.71
C GLY A 388 -36.48 -0.11 -6.39
N CYS A 389 -36.10 1.03 -5.80
CA CYS A 389 -34.73 1.39 -5.48
C CYS A 389 -34.50 1.40 -3.97
N GLU A 390 -33.44 0.74 -3.53
CA GLU A 390 -32.97 0.70 -2.15
C GLU A 390 -31.76 1.62 -1.99
N LEU A 391 -31.81 2.50 -0.99
CA LEU A 391 -30.70 3.36 -0.59
C LEU A 391 -29.90 2.68 0.52
N SER A 392 -28.58 2.75 0.45
CA SER A 392 -27.70 2.31 1.54
C SER A 392 -26.49 3.24 1.66
N TRP A 393 -26.00 3.40 2.88
CA TRP A 393 -24.75 4.10 3.13
C TRP A 393 -23.57 3.13 3.10
N ASN A 394 -22.71 3.26 2.10
CA ASN A 394 -21.50 2.48 1.94
C ASN A 394 -20.42 3.01 2.88
N VAL A 395 -20.30 2.39 4.05
CA VAL A 395 -19.15 2.58 4.95
C VAL A 395 -18.03 1.67 4.44
N PRO A 396 -16.83 2.18 4.08
CA PRO A 396 -15.65 1.33 4.06
C PRO A 396 -15.48 0.78 5.47
N ASP A 397 -15.58 -0.54 5.66
CA ASP A 397 -15.50 -1.16 6.98
C ASP A 397 -14.34 -0.58 7.80
N SER A 398 -14.68 0.05 8.93
CA SER A 398 -13.80 0.56 9.99
C SER A 398 -12.93 1.80 9.68
N GLN A 399 -13.52 2.99 9.85
CA GLN A 399 -12.81 4.09 10.51
C GLN A 399 -13.78 4.82 11.44
N ARG A 400 -13.64 4.65 12.76
CA ARG A 400 -14.15 5.62 13.72
C ARG A 400 -13.08 6.70 13.85
N VAL A 401 -13.47 7.98 13.80
CA VAL A 401 -12.67 9.04 14.40
C VAL A 401 -13.57 9.92 15.25
N GLU A 402 -13.29 9.91 16.54
CA GLU A 402 -13.71 10.91 17.53
C GLU A 402 -12.68 12.05 17.54
N ARG A 403 -13.20 13.27 17.75
CA ARG A 403 -12.55 14.59 17.98
C ARG A 403 -11.24 14.92 17.23
N GLN A 404 -11.19 16.14 16.70
CA GLN A 404 -9.92 16.84 16.48
C GLN A 404 -9.18 16.92 17.82
N SER A 405 -8.09 16.18 17.95
CA SER A 405 -7.06 16.46 18.94
C SER A 405 -6.25 17.68 18.51
N GLU A 406 -5.68 18.37 19.49
CA GLU A 406 -4.78 19.50 19.24
C GLU A 406 -3.63 19.08 18.31
N PRO A 407 -3.18 19.96 17.39
CA PRO A 407 -2.11 19.61 16.47
C PRO A 407 -0.84 19.26 17.24
N LEU A 408 -0.25 18.13 16.87
CA LEU A 408 1.06 17.71 17.37
C LEU A 408 2.11 18.67 16.77
N THR A 409 2.66 19.56 17.60
CA THR A 409 3.51 20.67 17.14
C THR A 409 4.97 20.41 17.51
N GLY A 410 5.88 20.40 16.54
CA GLY A 410 7.32 20.30 16.84
C GLY A 410 7.81 18.89 17.22
N LEU A 411 7.25 17.84 16.61
CA LEU A 411 7.85 16.51 16.67
C LEU A 411 9.26 16.55 16.09
N ALA A 412 10.24 16.05 16.84
CA ALA A 412 11.63 16.01 16.42
C ALA A 412 12.22 14.59 16.58
N LEU A 413 13.21 14.28 15.75
CA LEU A 413 14.08 13.12 15.88
C LEU A 413 15.45 13.61 16.36
N GLY A 414 15.69 13.56 17.67
CA GLY A 414 16.79 14.30 18.27
C GLY A 414 16.65 15.80 17.98
N ASP A 415 17.68 16.40 17.40
CA ASP A 415 17.67 17.82 17.01
C ASP A 415 17.00 18.09 15.65
N LEU A 416 16.58 17.05 14.92
CA LEU A 416 15.97 17.20 13.60
C LEU A 416 14.46 17.44 13.73
N PRO A 417 13.93 18.64 13.39
CA PRO A 417 12.50 18.86 13.35
C PRO A 417 11.88 18.02 12.21
N VAL A 418 10.91 17.20 12.57
CA VAL A 418 10.22 16.29 11.64
C VAL A 418 8.83 16.77 11.29
N LEU A 419 8.11 17.30 12.29
CA LEU A 419 6.93 18.12 12.05
C LEU A 419 7.24 19.56 12.42
N ASP A 420 6.75 20.50 11.62
CA ASP A 420 6.83 21.91 11.95
C ASP A 420 5.85 22.29 13.09
N SER A 421 5.82 23.56 13.47
CA SER A 421 4.90 24.03 14.52
C SER A 421 3.43 23.96 14.11
N GLN A 422 3.14 23.58 12.86
CA GLN A 422 1.82 23.43 12.31
C GLN A 422 1.57 21.95 11.91
N GLY A 423 2.32 21.01 12.49
CA GLY A 423 2.11 19.59 12.30
C GLY A 423 2.36 19.08 10.87
N ALA A 424 2.94 19.87 9.96
CA ALA A 424 3.28 19.46 8.60
C ALA A 424 4.68 18.84 8.54
N LEU A 425 4.88 17.85 7.66
CA LEU A 425 6.18 17.21 7.49
C LEU A 425 7.23 18.21 6.99
N THR A 426 8.40 18.26 7.64
CA THR A 426 9.47 19.16 7.21
C THR A 426 10.16 18.67 5.93
N GLN A 427 10.79 19.58 5.19
CA GLN A 427 11.56 19.26 3.99
C GLN A 427 12.67 18.23 4.27
N LYS A 428 13.45 18.41 5.34
CA LYS A 428 14.54 17.48 5.67
C LYS A 428 13.99 16.10 6.06
N ALA A 429 12.85 16.02 6.76
CA ALA A 429 12.17 14.75 7.04
C ALA A 429 11.68 14.05 5.76
N PHE A 430 11.18 14.82 4.79
CA PHE A 430 10.83 14.30 3.47
C PHE A 430 12.06 13.77 2.71
N GLU A 431 13.18 14.49 2.74
CA GLU A 431 14.43 14.11 2.07
C GLU A 431 15.08 12.84 2.63
N ILE A 432 14.99 12.63 3.95
CA ILE A 432 15.44 11.37 4.58
C ILE A 432 14.37 10.27 4.51
N GLY A 433 13.28 10.50 3.78
CA GLY A 433 12.31 9.49 3.37
C GLY A 433 11.31 9.08 4.43
N LEU A 434 10.92 9.99 5.34
CA LEU A 434 9.93 9.71 6.39
C LEU A 434 8.48 9.87 5.93
N ALA A 435 8.24 10.50 4.77
CA ALA A 435 6.89 10.75 4.27
C ALA A 435 6.03 9.47 4.12
N PRO A 436 6.55 8.32 3.64
CA PRO A 436 5.77 7.08 3.59
C PRO A 436 5.29 6.60 4.97
N LEU A 437 6.05 6.84 6.04
CA LEU A 437 5.70 6.43 7.41
C LEU A 437 4.81 7.47 8.09
N LEU A 438 5.33 8.69 8.22
CA LEU A 438 4.70 9.77 8.99
C LEU A 438 3.54 10.42 8.24
N GLY A 439 3.43 10.19 6.94
CA GLY A 439 2.55 10.95 6.08
C GLY A 439 3.06 12.38 5.86
N LEU A 440 2.18 13.22 5.32
CA LEU A 440 2.51 14.61 5.01
C LEU A 440 2.27 15.57 6.18
N GLY A 441 1.73 15.08 7.30
CA GLY A 441 1.49 15.84 8.51
C GLY A 441 0.32 15.29 9.35
N THR A 442 -0.03 16.00 10.41
CA THR A 442 -1.14 15.64 11.33
C THR A 442 -2.52 15.65 10.64
N GLY A 443 -2.68 16.49 9.62
CA GLY A 443 -3.89 16.51 8.78
C GLY A 443 -4.01 15.30 7.85
N ASP A 444 -2.93 14.55 7.60
CA ASP A 444 -2.92 13.41 6.69
C ASP A 444 -3.60 12.19 7.31
N SER A 445 -4.90 12.05 7.07
CA SER A 445 -5.76 11.07 7.73
C SER A 445 -5.25 9.62 7.56
N GLY A 446 -5.09 8.95 8.70
CA GLY A 446 -4.59 7.58 8.77
C GLY A 446 -3.07 7.45 8.86
N SER A 447 -2.30 8.52 8.65
CA SER A 447 -0.83 8.51 8.81
C SER A 447 -0.39 8.29 10.27
N VAL A 448 0.89 7.97 10.48
CA VAL A 448 1.46 7.89 11.83
C VAL A 448 1.46 9.27 12.51
N ALA A 449 1.75 10.37 11.79
CA ALA A 449 1.69 11.71 12.38
C ALA A 449 0.28 12.03 12.89
N ALA A 450 -0.75 11.74 12.09
CA ALA A 450 -2.14 11.87 12.53
C ALA A 450 -2.46 10.97 13.74
N ALA A 451 -1.89 9.76 13.79
CA ALA A 451 -2.11 8.84 14.90
C ALA A 451 -1.52 9.33 16.23
N LEU A 452 -0.38 10.01 16.20
CA LEU A 452 0.35 10.48 17.38
C LEU A 452 -0.33 11.69 18.06
N THR A 453 -1.14 12.46 17.32
CA THR A 453 -1.92 13.59 17.87
C THR A 453 -2.91 13.15 18.98
N ARG A 454 -3.16 11.85 19.13
CA ARG A 454 -4.19 11.28 20.01
C ARG A 454 -3.66 10.91 21.40
N THR A 455 -2.47 11.35 21.79
CA THR A 455 -1.88 11.03 23.09
C THR A 455 -2.41 12.00 24.16
N GLU A 456 -3.00 11.47 25.24
CA GLU A 456 -3.66 12.25 26.31
C GLU A 456 -2.69 13.12 27.14
N ALA A 457 -1.38 13.00 26.91
CA ALA A 457 -0.34 13.53 27.79
C ALA A 457 0.02 15.01 27.57
N GLY A 458 -0.47 15.68 26.52
CA GLY A 458 -0.13 17.08 26.24
C GLY A 458 1.35 17.35 25.88
N GLU A 459 2.20 16.32 25.91
CA GLU A 459 3.59 16.34 25.46
C GLU A 459 3.73 15.50 24.18
N ASN A 460 4.51 16.00 23.21
CA ASN A 460 4.75 15.25 21.98
C ASN A 460 5.59 14.00 22.30
N PRO A 461 5.20 12.81 21.82
CA PRO A 461 6.01 11.62 21.99
C PRO A 461 7.34 11.77 21.26
N SER A 462 8.42 11.31 21.87
CA SER A 462 9.68 11.07 21.16
C SER A 462 9.51 9.83 20.27
N LEU A 463 10.21 9.82 19.13
CA LEU A 463 10.26 8.64 18.28
C LEU A 463 11.60 7.92 18.43
N THR A 464 11.56 6.61 18.24
CA THR A 464 12.73 5.71 18.33
C THR A 464 13.67 5.80 17.13
N LEU A 465 13.27 6.50 16.06
CA LEU A 465 14.04 6.60 14.82
C LEU A 465 15.34 7.38 15.05
N VAL A 466 16.44 6.85 14.54
CA VAL A 466 17.75 7.51 14.56
C VAL A 466 17.98 8.19 13.20
N PRO A 467 18.08 9.53 13.12
CA PRO A 467 18.22 10.24 11.85
C PRO A 467 19.36 9.73 10.96
N ASP A 468 20.51 9.45 11.57
CA ASP A 468 21.69 8.94 10.86
C ASP A 468 21.44 7.55 10.25
N TYR A 469 20.78 6.65 11.00
CA TYR A 469 20.42 5.32 10.49
C TYR A 469 19.38 5.44 9.37
N GLN A 470 18.39 6.33 9.52
CA GLN A 470 17.37 6.57 8.50
C GLN A 470 18.00 7.07 7.19
N GLU A 471 18.90 8.05 7.27
CA GLU A 471 19.60 8.61 6.09
C GLU A 471 20.46 7.55 5.41
N LYS A 472 21.25 6.77 6.17
CA LYS A 472 22.07 5.68 5.63
C LYS A 472 21.24 4.55 5.04
N ALA A 473 20.11 4.20 5.67
CA ALA A 473 19.20 3.17 5.16
C ALA A 473 18.60 3.56 3.82
N LEU A 474 18.11 4.81 3.69
CA LEU A 474 17.61 5.33 2.43
C LEU A 474 18.72 5.40 1.36
N ALA A 475 19.92 5.87 1.72
CA ALA A 475 21.05 5.94 0.80
C ALA A 475 21.44 4.55 0.26
N ALA A 476 21.49 3.54 1.12
CA ALA A 476 21.79 2.16 0.73
C ALA A 476 20.74 1.60 -0.25
N LEU A 477 19.45 1.93 -0.04
CA LEU A 477 18.39 1.58 -0.98
C LEU A 477 18.58 2.31 -2.32
N VAL A 478 18.76 3.63 -2.33
CA VAL A 478 18.89 4.44 -3.55
C VAL A 478 20.10 3.99 -4.40
N GLN A 479 21.23 3.67 -3.76
CA GLN A 479 22.44 3.21 -4.44
C GLN A 479 22.24 1.88 -5.19
N ASN A 480 21.43 0.99 -4.63
CA ASN A 480 21.26 -0.39 -5.12
C ASN A 480 19.92 -0.61 -5.85
N TYR A 481 18.97 0.30 -5.72
CA TYR A 481 17.69 0.28 -6.41
C TYR A 481 17.83 0.82 -7.83
N ARG A 482 17.30 0.08 -8.80
CA ARG A 482 17.27 0.51 -10.21
C ARG A 482 15.90 0.25 -10.79
N CYS A 483 15.25 1.31 -11.28
CA CYS A 483 14.07 1.19 -12.11
C CYS A 483 14.46 0.74 -13.53
N PRO A 484 13.71 -0.15 -14.18
CA PRO A 484 13.87 -0.43 -15.60
C PRO A 484 13.75 0.87 -16.43
N LYS A 485 14.61 1.05 -17.45
CA LYS A 485 14.67 2.29 -18.24
C LYS A 485 13.42 2.56 -19.07
N ASP A 486 12.68 1.52 -19.42
CA ASP A 486 11.50 1.58 -20.31
C ASP A 486 10.17 1.54 -19.54
N GLU A 487 10.22 1.51 -18.20
CA GLU A 487 9.03 1.60 -17.37
C GLU A 487 8.65 3.07 -17.16
N GLU A 488 7.54 3.49 -17.79
CA GLU A 488 6.88 4.77 -17.47
C GLU A 488 6.57 4.87 -15.96
N ARG A 489 6.34 3.72 -15.33
CA ARG A 489 6.07 3.56 -13.92
C ARG A 489 6.93 2.45 -13.33
N CYS A 490 7.81 2.82 -12.40
CA CYS A 490 8.65 1.85 -11.71
C CYS A 490 7.79 0.94 -10.82
N SER A 491 7.63 -0.31 -11.24
CA SER A 491 6.82 -1.31 -10.54
C SER A 491 7.54 -1.91 -9.33
N ARG A 492 8.88 -1.81 -9.30
CA ARG A 492 9.76 -2.33 -8.25
C ARG A 492 9.58 -1.59 -6.94
N ARG A 493 9.77 -2.31 -5.84
CA ARG A 493 9.83 -1.74 -4.48
C ARG A 493 11.07 -2.20 -3.78
N ALA A 494 11.62 -1.35 -2.95
CA ALA A 494 12.76 -1.68 -2.13
C ALA A 494 12.55 -1.11 -0.73
N ASP A 495 12.80 -1.92 0.29
CA ASP A 495 12.52 -1.60 1.68
C ASP A 495 13.68 -2.07 2.55
N LEU A 496 14.00 -1.28 3.59
CA LEU A 496 14.95 -1.64 4.63
C LEU A 496 14.40 -1.17 5.98
N VAL A 497 14.22 -2.10 6.91
CA VAL A 497 13.83 -1.84 8.30
C VAL A 497 14.98 -2.23 9.21
N ILE A 498 15.26 -1.39 10.20
CA ILE A 498 16.23 -1.63 11.27
C ILE A 498 15.52 -1.50 12.61
N LEU A 499 15.68 -2.51 13.47
CA LEU A 499 15.16 -2.53 14.83
C LEU A 499 16.30 -2.67 15.83
N ASP A 500 16.10 -2.16 17.04
CA ASP A 500 16.83 -2.61 18.21
C ASP A 500 16.52 -4.09 18.50
N ALA A 501 17.53 -4.84 18.96
CA ALA A 501 17.41 -6.24 19.34
C ALA A 501 18.05 -6.56 20.71
N GLU A 502 18.33 -5.55 21.53
CA GLU A 502 19.01 -5.64 22.82
C GLU A 502 18.20 -5.02 23.97
N GLY A 503 18.55 -5.39 25.21
CA GLY A 503 18.08 -4.67 26.39
C GLY A 503 16.57 -4.70 26.58
N GLU A 504 16.01 -3.64 27.16
CA GLU A 504 14.56 -3.42 27.28
C GLU A 504 13.98 -2.78 26.01
N ASP A 505 14.81 -2.01 25.28
CA ASP A 505 14.46 -1.28 24.06
C ASP A 505 14.30 -2.17 22.81
N ALA A 506 14.58 -3.48 22.89
CA ALA A 506 14.43 -4.39 21.76
C ALA A 506 13.03 -4.25 21.12
N GLY A 507 13.02 -3.94 19.83
CA GLY A 507 11.81 -3.60 19.09
C GLY A 507 11.72 -2.14 18.67
N ASP A 508 12.49 -1.25 19.28
CA ASP A 508 12.55 0.15 18.87
C ASP A 508 12.94 0.27 17.39
N VAL A 509 12.13 0.98 16.61
CA VAL A 509 12.33 1.15 15.17
C VAL A 509 13.37 2.24 14.98
N LEU A 510 14.60 1.84 14.65
CA LEU A 510 15.74 2.75 14.47
C LEU A 510 15.76 3.37 13.06
N ALA A 511 15.30 2.63 12.04
CA ALA A 511 15.12 3.13 10.68
C ALA A 511 14.05 2.35 9.91
N ILE A 512 13.33 3.04 9.03
CA ILE A 512 12.35 2.45 8.11
C ILE A 512 12.35 3.23 6.79
N ALA A 513 13.03 2.66 5.79
CA ALA A 513 13.17 3.26 4.47
C ALA A 513 12.43 2.42 3.42
N SER A 514 11.76 3.11 2.49
CA SER A 514 11.05 2.51 1.36
C SER A 514 11.30 3.28 0.07
N LEU A 515 11.28 2.58 -1.06
CA LEU A 515 11.27 3.13 -2.41
C LEU A 515 10.12 2.50 -3.22
N PRO A 516 9.46 3.27 -4.09
CA PRO A 516 9.70 4.70 -4.37
C PRO A 516 9.23 5.62 -3.23
N GLN A 517 9.91 6.76 -3.06
CA GLN A 517 9.46 7.86 -2.20
C GLN A 517 8.38 8.68 -2.93
N PRO A 518 7.47 9.37 -2.20
CA PRO A 518 6.55 10.33 -2.81
C PRO A 518 7.30 11.40 -3.57
N ARG A 519 6.70 11.88 -4.66
CA ARG A 519 7.25 13.01 -5.41
C ARG A 519 6.85 14.31 -4.74
N THR A 520 7.78 15.26 -4.77
CA THR A 520 7.51 16.64 -4.37
C THR A 520 6.41 17.24 -5.26
N GLY A 521 5.40 17.83 -4.65
CA GLY A 521 4.30 18.51 -5.31
C GLY A 521 3.13 17.62 -5.71
N MET A 522 3.02 16.38 -5.23
CA MET A 522 1.83 15.57 -5.50
C MET A 522 0.56 16.30 -5.04
N SER A 523 -0.52 16.24 -5.83
CA SER A 523 -1.79 16.87 -5.42
C SER A 523 -2.49 16.04 -4.35
N SER A 524 -3.21 16.68 -3.43
CA SER A 524 -4.01 15.99 -2.42
C SER A 524 -5.00 15.01 -3.06
N TRP A 525 -5.61 15.39 -4.19
CA TRP A 525 -6.52 14.52 -4.93
C TRP A 525 -5.81 13.26 -5.46
N ASP A 526 -4.59 13.37 -5.99
CA ASP A 526 -3.81 12.23 -6.46
C ASP A 526 -3.46 11.27 -5.31
N ILE A 527 -3.00 11.83 -4.18
CA ILE A 527 -2.64 11.05 -2.99
C ILE A 527 -3.85 10.28 -2.45
N GLU A 528 -4.96 10.98 -2.21
CA GLU A 528 -6.20 10.37 -1.69
C GLU A 528 -6.73 9.31 -2.65
N THR A 529 -6.77 9.62 -3.95
CA THR A 529 -7.27 8.69 -4.96
C THR A 529 -6.41 7.42 -5.03
N LEU A 530 -5.08 7.57 -5.01
CA LEU A 530 -4.17 6.42 -5.01
C LEU A 530 -4.33 5.59 -3.74
N GLU A 531 -4.35 6.19 -2.55
CA GLU A 531 -4.56 5.44 -1.30
C GLU A 531 -5.89 4.68 -1.28
N LEU A 532 -6.98 5.31 -1.74
CA LEU A 532 -8.32 4.72 -1.66
C LEU A 532 -8.55 3.61 -2.67
N THR A 533 -8.06 3.80 -3.90
CA THR A 533 -8.45 2.94 -5.03
C THR A 533 -7.36 1.99 -5.47
N ALA A 534 -6.14 2.28 -5.03
CA ALA A 534 -4.93 1.75 -5.58
C ALA A 534 -3.83 1.81 -4.51
N SER A 535 -4.12 1.44 -3.26
CA SER A 535 -3.19 1.61 -2.13
C SER A 535 -1.81 0.99 -2.38
N SER A 536 -1.79 -0.15 -3.07
CA SER A 536 -0.53 -0.75 -3.51
C SER A 536 0.29 0.20 -4.40
N LYS A 537 -0.30 1.15 -5.09
CA LYS A 537 0.31 2.09 -6.03
C LYS A 537 0.75 3.40 -5.36
N SER A 538 0.21 3.73 -4.20
CA SER A 538 0.49 4.99 -3.54
C SER A 538 1.92 5.05 -3.00
N PRO A 539 2.67 6.13 -3.19
CA PRO A 539 3.99 6.28 -2.58
C PRO A 539 3.94 6.53 -1.05
N LEU A 540 2.76 6.80 -0.49
CA LEU A 540 2.53 6.95 0.96
C LEU A 540 2.05 5.66 1.64
N ALA A 541 2.16 4.54 0.93
CA ALA A 541 1.68 3.24 1.34
C ALA A 541 2.53 2.55 2.43
N ALA A 542 3.59 3.20 2.95
CA ALA A 542 4.47 2.64 3.98
C ALA A 542 4.88 1.17 3.67
N TYR A 543 5.47 0.88 2.51
CA TYR A 543 5.66 -0.49 2.03
C TYR A 543 6.52 -1.39 2.96
N ALA A 544 7.41 -0.80 3.77
CA ALA A 544 8.14 -1.50 4.80
C ALA A 544 7.25 -1.96 5.98
N TRP A 545 6.16 -1.24 6.21
CA TRP A 545 5.16 -1.44 7.26
C TRP A 545 3.98 -2.29 6.78
N ARG A 546 3.58 -2.15 5.49
CA ARG A 546 2.37 -2.73 4.91
C ARG A 546 2.69 -3.65 3.73
N ASN A 547 1.97 -4.76 3.65
CA ASN A 547 1.92 -5.61 2.47
C ASN A 547 0.53 -5.57 1.83
N TYR A 548 0.51 -5.43 0.51
CA TYR A 548 -0.72 -5.27 -0.28
C TYR A 548 -0.95 -6.39 -1.28
N ASP A 549 0.08 -7.15 -1.63
CA ASP A 549 0.00 -8.23 -2.62
C ASP A 549 1.19 -9.19 -2.52
N LEU A 550 1.35 -10.00 -3.57
CA LEU A 550 2.42 -11.00 -3.71
C LEU A 550 3.84 -10.43 -3.61
N ARG A 551 4.02 -9.10 -3.65
CA ARG A 551 5.33 -8.48 -3.43
C ARG A 551 5.86 -8.69 -2.02
N GLY A 552 4.99 -8.88 -1.03
CA GLY A 552 5.39 -9.17 0.36
C GLY A 552 5.50 -10.65 0.70
N THR A 553 5.55 -11.54 -0.29
CA THR A 553 5.82 -12.96 -0.04
C THR A 553 7.30 -13.15 0.40
N PRO A 554 7.58 -13.57 1.64
CA PRO A 554 8.92 -13.57 2.23
C PRO A 554 9.89 -14.61 1.65
N GLY A 555 9.34 -15.65 1.00
CA GLY A 555 10.11 -16.79 0.51
C GLY A 555 10.94 -17.43 1.62
N SER A 556 12.13 -17.92 1.26
CA SER A 556 13.02 -18.66 2.19
C SER A 556 13.46 -17.91 3.46
N SER A 557 13.19 -16.61 3.61
CA SER A 557 13.40 -15.92 4.90
C SER A 557 12.43 -16.44 5.97
N PHE A 558 11.23 -16.89 5.57
CA PHE A 558 10.22 -17.48 6.44
C PHE A 558 10.62 -18.80 7.10
N LYS A 559 11.66 -19.46 6.58
CA LYS A 559 12.16 -20.74 7.13
C LYS A 559 12.60 -20.64 8.59
N LEU A 560 12.88 -19.42 9.08
CA LEU A 560 13.11 -19.17 10.51
C LEU A 560 11.86 -19.49 11.35
N ILE A 561 10.67 -19.08 10.91
CA ILE A 561 9.41 -19.38 11.59
C ILE A 561 9.12 -20.89 11.51
N THR A 562 9.32 -21.49 10.34
CA THR A 562 9.16 -22.95 10.17
C THR A 562 10.11 -23.75 11.08
N ALA A 563 11.34 -23.25 11.28
CA ALA A 563 12.32 -23.85 12.20
C ALA A 563 11.86 -23.77 13.66
N LEU A 564 11.34 -22.62 14.08
CA LEU A 564 10.85 -22.40 15.43
C LEU A 564 9.61 -23.24 15.71
N ALA A 565 8.65 -23.31 14.78
CA ALA A 565 7.47 -24.17 14.90
C ALA A 565 7.86 -25.65 15.11
N ALA A 566 8.84 -26.15 14.35
CA ALA A 566 9.33 -27.52 14.50
C ALA A 566 10.03 -27.76 15.83
N SER A 567 10.84 -26.80 16.27
CA SER A 567 11.58 -26.87 17.53
C SER A 567 10.61 -26.85 18.72
N GLN A 568 9.62 -25.96 18.70
CA GLN A 568 8.57 -25.90 19.71
C GLN A 568 7.76 -27.20 19.75
N TYR A 569 7.37 -27.74 18.59
CA TYR A 569 6.67 -29.03 18.53
C TYR A 569 7.47 -30.17 19.17
N VAL A 570 8.79 -30.25 18.97
CA VAL A 570 9.63 -31.26 19.64
C VAL A 570 9.67 -31.04 21.15
N LEU A 571 9.76 -29.79 21.61
CA LEU A 571 9.75 -29.46 23.02
C LEU A 571 8.41 -29.85 23.68
N ASP A 572 7.30 -29.65 22.99
CA ASP A 572 5.95 -29.98 23.49
C ASP A 572 5.69 -31.49 23.47
N SER A 573 5.98 -32.15 22.35
CA SER A 573 5.62 -33.56 22.11
C SER A 573 6.67 -34.57 22.58
N GLY A 574 7.94 -34.16 22.65
CA GLY A 574 9.08 -35.09 22.85
C GLY A 574 9.36 -35.99 21.65
N ASP A 575 9.00 -35.59 20.43
CA ASP A 575 9.19 -36.37 19.20
C ASP A 575 10.69 -36.65 18.91
N PRO A 576 11.16 -37.89 19.11
CA PRO A 576 12.58 -38.21 18.97
C PRO A 576 13.02 -38.26 17.50
N ALA A 577 12.12 -38.55 16.56
CA ALA A 577 12.47 -38.66 15.16
C ALA A 577 12.71 -37.27 14.56
N LEU A 578 11.85 -36.30 14.88
CA LEU A 578 12.05 -34.93 14.46
C LEU A 578 13.22 -34.27 15.21
N GLU A 579 13.41 -34.56 16.51
CA GLU A 579 14.60 -34.09 17.26
C GLU A 579 15.91 -34.46 16.55
N GLU A 580 16.08 -35.74 16.19
CA GLU A 580 17.29 -36.20 15.49
C GLU A 580 17.49 -35.50 14.14
N VAL A 581 16.40 -35.20 13.43
CA VAL A 581 16.45 -34.47 12.15
C VAL A 581 16.87 -33.03 12.36
N LEU A 582 16.29 -32.32 13.34
CA LEU A 582 16.60 -30.92 13.63
C LEU A 582 18.04 -30.77 14.13
N LEU A 583 18.51 -31.66 15.01
CA LEU A 583 19.88 -31.69 15.51
C LEU A 583 20.90 -32.30 14.52
N GLY A 584 20.48 -32.62 13.29
CA GLY A 584 21.38 -33.12 12.24
C GLY A 584 22.04 -34.46 12.55
N ARG A 585 21.42 -35.28 13.40
CA ARG A 585 21.83 -36.65 13.75
C ARG A 585 21.24 -37.69 12.80
N ALA A 586 20.11 -37.37 12.16
CA ALA A 586 19.45 -38.25 11.21
C ALA A 586 20.22 -38.40 9.88
N SER A 587 20.16 -39.60 9.30
CA SER A 587 20.68 -39.85 7.94
C SER A 587 19.79 -39.20 6.87
N PRO A 588 20.30 -38.86 5.66
CA PRO A 588 19.48 -38.28 4.61
C PRO A 588 18.31 -39.19 4.16
N ASN A 589 18.48 -40.51 4.20
CA ASN A 589 17.36 -41.43 3.94
C ASN A 589 16.31 -41.35 5.04
N ARG A 590 16.73 -41.25 6.31
CA ARG A 590 15.80 -41.06 7.42
C ARG A 590 15.02 -39.75 7.31
N ILE A 591 15.69 -38.66 6.93
CA ILE A 591 15.02 -37.36 6.68
C ILE A 591 14.04 -37.49 5.52
N ALA A 592 14.45 -38.14 4.43
CA ALA A 592 13.58 -38.34 3.28
C ALA A 592 12.36 -39.20 3.60
N ASP A 593 12.53 -40.28 4.36
CA ASP A 593 11.43 -41.14 4.81
C ASP A 593 10.47 -40.36 5.71
N LEU A 594 10.99 -39.58 6.66
CA LEU A 594 10.17 -38.80 7.60
C LEU A 594 9.35 -37.72 6.88
N PHE A 595 9.95 -37.05 5.89
CA PHE A 595 9.30 -35.96 5.15
C PHE A 595 8.62 -36.41 3.86
N GLY A 596 8.67 -37.69 3.50
CA GLY A 596 8.12 -38.21 2.25
C GLY A 596 8.85 -37.72 0.99
N ILE A 597 10.14 -37.40 1.08
CA ILE A 597 10.97 -37.00 -0.07
C ILE A 597 11.32 -38.24 -0.91
N VAL A 598 11.19 -38.12 -2.22
CA VAL A 598 11.37 -39.23 -3.17
C VAL A 598 12.29 -38.86 -4.32
N ALA A 599 12.72 -39.88 -5.07
CA ALA A 599 13.32 -39.67 -6.38
C ALA A 599 12.23 -39.49 -7.44
N THR A 600 12.46 -38.60 -8.40
CA THR A 600 11.56 -38.44 -9.55
C THR A 600 12.31 -38.12 -10.83
N ARG A 601 11.74 -38.55 -11.98
CA ARG A 601 12.12 -38.05 -13.31
C ARG A 601 11.24 -36.82 -13.62
N PRO A 602 11.81 -35.64 -13.87
CA PRO A 602 11.02 -34.40 -13.92
C PRO A 602 10.15 -34.31 -15.18
N SER A 603 8.89 -33.88 -15.01
CA SER A 603 8.14 -33.18 -16.06
C SER A 603 8.19 -31.68 -15.76
N PHE A 604 8.31 -30.84 -16.78
CA PHE A 604 8.48 -29.38 -16.64
C PHE A 604 7.28 -28.66 -15.99
N ASN A 605 6.12 -29.30 -15.88
CA ASN A 605 4.87 -28.66 -15.49
C ASN A 605 4.61 -28.70 -13.97
N GLY A 606 5.63 -29.01 -13.16
CA GLY A 606 5.49 -29.16 -11.69
C GLY A 606 4.75 -30.42 -11.25
N ARG A 607 4.34 -31.27 -12.20
CA ARG A 607 3.80 -32.62 -11.95
C ARG A 607 4.92 -33.64 -12.03
N CYS A 608 4.90 -34.65 -11.18
CA CYS A 608 5.90 -35.71 -11.28
C CYS A 608 5.33 -37.08 -10.89
N THR A 609 6.01 -38.13 -11.36
CA THR A 609 5.70 -39.52 -11.00
C THR A 609 6.71 -39.95 -9.94
N PRO A 610 6.32 -39.98 -8.65
CA PRO A 610 7.25 -40.30 -7.58
C PRO A 610 7.74 -41.76 -7.67
N ASN A 611 9.03 -41.99 -7.42
CA ASN A 611 9.63 -43.31 -7.28
C ASN A 611 10.05 -43.53 -5.83
N TYR A 612 9.19 -44.20 -5.06
CA TYR A 612 9.41 -44.48 -3.63
C TYR A 612 10.40 -45.62 -3.38
N GLU A 613 10.71 -46.43 -4.40
CA GLU A 613 11.62 -47.57 -4.28
C GLU A 613 13.10 -47.15 -4.30
N GLU A 614 13.39 -45.97 -4.84
CA GLU A 614 14.76 -45.48 -4.98
C GLU A 614 15.26 -44.84 -3.69
N ARG A 615 16.16 -45.55 -2.98
CA ARG A 615 16.73 -45.12 -1.69
C ARG A 615 18.09 -44.42 -1.79
N ASP A 616 18.49 -43.97 -2.98
CA ASP A 616 19.75 -43.26 -3.18
C ASP A 616 19.60 -41.79 -2.74
N PRO A 617 20.26 -41.33 -1.64
CA PRO A 617 20.14 -39.97 -1.15
C PRO A 617 20.46 -38.89 -2.19
N LYS A 618 21.31 -39.22 -3.18
CA LYS A 618 21.69 -38.29 -4.26
C LYS A 618 20.58 -38.11 -5.29
N LYS A 619 19.56 -38.96 -5.28
CA LYS A 619 18.44 -38.94 -6.22
C LYS A 619 17.12 -38.53 -5.56
N LEU A 620 17.04 -38.55 -4.23
CA LEU A 620 15.92 -38.06 -3.44
C LEU A 620 15.80 -36.52 -3.51
N ASN A 621 15.04 -36.02 -4.48
CA ASN A 621 15.07 -34.62 -4.90
C ASN A 621 13.70 -33.95 -5.05
N ALA A 622 12.62 -34.63 -4.70
CA ALA A 622 11.29 -34.07 -4.78
C ALA A 622 10.43 -34.40 -3.56
N LEU A 623 9.58 -33.46 -3.16
CA LEU A 623 8.49 -33.70 -2.22
C LEU A 623 7.17 -33.78 -3.00
N PRO A 624 6.58 -34.98 -3.17
CA PRO A 624 5.31 -35.17 -3.83
C PRO A 624 4.15 -34.74 -2.93
N ILE A 625 3.25 -33.93 -3.45
CA ILE A 625 2.06 -33.42 -2.79
C ILE A 625 0.84 -33.86 -3.59
N LEU A 626 -0.03 -34.63 -2.94
CA LEU A 626 -1.31 -35.03 -3.50
C LEU A 626 -2.22 -33.79 -3.62
N GLY A 627 -2.79 -33.56 -4.80
CA GLY A 627 -3.79 -32.51 -5.00
C GLY A 627 -5.15 -32.85 -4.37
N ALA A 628 -6.06 -31.88 -4.33
CA ALA A 628 -7.36 -31.94 -3.63
C ALA A 628 -8.34 -33.06 -4.07
N ARG A 629 -8.04 -33.82 -5.13
CA ARG A 629 -8.88 -34.93 -5.64
C ARG A 629 -8.09 -36.19 -5.99
N ASP A 630 -6.91 -36.39 -5.39
CA ASP A 630 -6.02 -37.56 -5.53
C ASP A 630 -5.58 -37.96 -6.95
N ARG A 631 -5.84 -37.14 -7.97
CA ARG A 631 -5.50 -37.45 -9.38
C ARG A 631 -4.22 -36.77 -9.88
N ILE A 632 -3.72 -35.75 -9.18
CA ILE A 632 -2.57 -34.96 -9.63
C ILE A 632 -1.56 -34.88 -8.48
N VAL A 633 -0.32 -35.29 -8.74
CA VAL A 633 0.80 -35.14 -7.81
C VAL A 633 1.63 -33.94 -8.25
N PHE A 634 1.70 -32.93 -7.39
CA PHE A 634 2.61 -31.79 -7.54
C PHE A 634 3.93 -32.11 -6.85
N CYS A 635 5.05 -31.69 -7.42
CA CYS A 635 6.35 -31.97 -6.82
C CYS A 635 7.12 -30.70 -6.55
N MET A 636 7.54 -30.52 -5.30
CA MET A 636 8.41 -29.42 -4.90
C MET A 636 9.87 -29.84 -4.96
N GLY A 637 10.76 -28.88 -5.20
CA GLY A 637 12.21 -29.09 -5.29
C GLY A 637 13.00 -27.91 -4.75
N ASN A 638 14.31 -28.10 -4.57
CA ASN A 638 15.22 -27.02 -4.16
C ASN A 638 15.51 -26.04 -5.32
N SER A 639 15.73 -24.76 -4.98
CA SER A 639 16.04 -23.71 -5.95
C SER A 639 17.52 -23.73 -6.34
N ALA A 640 17.88 -24.29 -7.49
CA ALA A 640 19.22 -24.13 -8.08
C ALA A 640 19.17 -24.19 -9.61
N SER A 641 20.00 -23.38 -10.27
CA SER A 641 20.35 -23.45 -11.72
C SER A 641 21.05 -24.77 -12.13
N SER A 642 21.16 -25.70 -11.19
CA SER A 642 21.62 -27.07 -11.35
C SER A 642 20.48 -28.04 -11.03
N SER A 643 19.32 -27.84 -11.64
CA SER A 643 18.16 -28.76 -11.66
C SER A 643 18.46 -30.11 -12.32
N GLY A 644 19.69 -30.59 -12.20
CA GLY A 644 20.04 -32.00 -12.32
C GLY A 644 19.82 -32.73 -10.99
N VAL A 645 20.13 -34.03 -11.03
CA VAL A 645 19.93 -35.03 -9.98
C VAL A 645 20.46 -34.61 -8.59
N ARG A 646 21.43 -33.69 -8.50
CA ARG A 646 22.18 -33.36 -7.25
C ARG A 646 21.51 -32.35 -6.29
N SER A 647 20.30 -31.86 -6.56
CA SER A 647 19.62 -30.86 -5.72
C SER A 647 18.75 -31.45 -4.60
N GLY A 648 18.99 -32.71 -4.21
CA GLY A 648 18.18 -33.44 -3.21
C GLY A 648 18.52 -33.17 -1.74
N ILE A 649 17.99 -33.97 -0.82
CA ILE A 649 18.25 -33.79 0.63
C ILE A 649 19.74 -33.99 0.99
N ALA A 650 20.48 -34.77 0.19
CA ALA A 650 21.92 -34.91 0.37
C ALA A 650 22.71 -33.61 0.10
N HIS A 651 22.13 -32.60 -0.58
CA HIS A 651 22.84 -31.37 -0.93
C HIS A 651 23.16 -30.48 0.29
N ILE A 652 22.46 -30.69 1.42
CA ILE A 652 22.75 -29.97 2.66
C ILE A 652 23.77 -30.68 3.53
N ARG A 653 24.25 -31.89 3.14
CA ARG A 653 25.18 -32.62 3.99
C ARG A 653 26.58 -32.03 3.94
N GLU A 654 27.10 -31.70 5.11
CA GLU A 654 28.43 -31.13 5.30
C GLU A 654 29.02 -31.60 6.63
N THR A 655 30.33 -31.46 6.82
CA THR A 655 30.96 -31.73 8.12
C THR A 655 30.66 -30.56 9.07
N GLY A 656 30.34 -30.84 10.35
CA GLY A 656 29.90 -29.79 11.29
C GLY A 656 30.88 -28.61 11.41
N VAL A 657 32.18 -28.91 11.42
CA VAL A 657 33.24 -27.90 11.48
C VAL A 657 33.29 -27.01 10.20
N GLU A 658 33.18 -27.62 9.01
CA GLU A 658 33.21 -26.88 7.74
C GLU A 658 31.90 -26.14 7.47
N SER A 659 30.77 -26.70 7.90
CA SER A 659 29.46 -26.08 7.77
C SER A 659 29.35 -24.84 8.65
N GLY A 660 30.09 -24.82 9.77
CA GLY A 660 29.95 -23.84 10.84
C GLY A 660 28.85 -24.22 11.84
N CYS A 661 28.43 -25.49 11.85
CA CYS A 661 27.35 -26.03 12.64
C CYS A 661 27.86 -27.16 13.56
N GLY A 662 27.96 -26.88 14.87
CA GLY A 662 28.49 -27.82 15.87
C GLY A 662 29.97 -28.17 15.70
N ASP A 663 30.49 -29.01 16.59
CA ASP A 663 31.95 -29.19 16.79
C ASP A 663 32.50 -30.53 16.29
N THR A 664 31.66 -31.35 15.66
CA THR A 664 32.04 -32.71 15.26
C THR A 664 32.49 -32.79 13.79
N PRO A 665 33.49 -33.62 13.46
CA PRO A 665 33.93 -33.85 12.08
C PRO A 665 32.99 -34.77 11.28
N ALA A 666 31.90 -35.27 11.90
CA ALA A 666 30.95 -36.15 11.24
C ALA A 666 30.06 -35.37 10.25
N PRO A 667 29.67 -35.96 9.10
CA PRO A 667 28.76 -35.29 8.17
C PRO A 667 27.32 -35.23 8.70
N ARG A 668 26.81 -34.02 8.90
CA ARG A 668 25.47 -33.69 9.42
C ARG A 668 24.59 -33.10 8.31
N GLY A 669 23.27 -33.09 8.53
CA GLY A 669 22.28 -32.51 7.62
C GLY A 669 21.06 -32.03 8.41
N GLY A 670 21.31 -31.18 9.40
CA GLY A 670 20.31 -30.68 10.34
C GLY A 670 19.77 -29.31 9.98
N LEU A 671 19.15 -28.69 10.98
CA LEU A 671 18.52 -27.38 10.84
C LEU A 671 19.52 -26.31 10.40
N CYS A 672 20.73 -26.29 10.99
CA CYS A 672 21.77 -25.34 10.63
C CYS A 672 22.19 -25.44 9.15
N GLU A 673 22.49 -26.65 8.65
CA GLU A 673 22.84 -26.84 7.24
C GLU A 673 21.67 -26.51 6.30
N ALA A 674 20.44 -26.86 6.70
CA ALA A 674 19.24 -26.57 5.93
C ALA A 674 18.98 -25.05 5.80
N ILE A 675 19.23 -24.28 6.87
CA ILE A 675 19.16 -22.80 6.87
C ILE A 675 20.24 -22.22 5.95
N LYS A 676 21.49 -22.66 6.13
CA LYS A 676 22.66 -22.23 5.34
C LYS A 676 22.43 -22.41 3.84
N ARG A 677 21.99 -23.60 3.43
CA ARG A 677 21.74 -23.97 2.03
C ARG A 677 20.36 -23.58 1.53
N SER A 678 19.50 -23.13 2.43
CA SER A 678 18.13 -22.70 2.15
C SER A 678 17.30 -23.80 1.48
N SER A 679 17.33 -25.04 1.99
CA SER A 679 16.64 -26.18 1.36
C SER A 679 15.12 -26.01 1.38
N ASN A 680 14.45 -26.01 0.23
CA ASN A 680 12.99 -26.06 0.18
C ASN A 680 12.43 -27.40 0.65
N LEU A 681 13.07 -28.51 0.25
CA LEU A 681 12.59 -29.85 0.59
C LEU A 681 12.56 -30.10 2.10
N TYR A 682 13.60 -29.67 2.83
CA TYR A 682 13.67 -29.83 4.28
C TYR A 682 12.53 -29.07 4.98
N PHE A 683 12.32 -27.79 4.65
CA PHE A 683 11.32 -26.95 5.33
C PHE A 683 9.88 -27.18 4.86
N ALA A 684 9.66 -27.52 3.58
CA ALA A 684 8.34 -27.98 3.12
C ALA A 684 8.00 -29.33 3.76
N GLY A 685 8.99 -30.21 3.92
CA GLY A 685 8.88 -31.48 4.64
C GLY A 685 8.46 -31.28 6.09
N ILE A 686 9.12 -30.36 6.81
CA ILE A 686 8.72 -29.96 8.17
C ILE A 686 7.26 -29.49 8.21
N ALA A 687 6.87 -28.56 7.34
CA ALA A 687 5.49 -28.04 7.36
C ALA A 687 4.45 -29.13 7.11
N MET A 688 4.73 -30.05 6.17
CA MET A 688 3.86 -31.20 5.92
C MET A 688 3.83 -32.16 7.12
N TYR A 689 4.98 -32.43 7.73
CA TYR A 689 5.09 -33.30 8.90
C TYR A 689 4.27 -32.78 10.09
N LEU A 690 4.28 -31.47 10.32
CA LEU A 690 3.60 -30.85 11.47
C LEU A 690 2.08 -30.78 11.30
N ASP A 691 1.58 -30.54 10.08
CA ASP A 691 0.24 -30.00 9.88
C ASP A 691 -0.57 -30.62 8.73
N ALA A 692 0.01 -31.51 7.90
CA ALA A 692 -0.69 -32.02 6.71
C ALA A 692 -1.98 -32.78 7.04
N ASP A 693 -1.97 -33.56 8.12
CA ASP A 693 -3.12 -34.39 8.51
C ASP A 693 -4.29 -33.54 9.01
N LYS A 694 -4.03 -32.38 9.62
CA LYS A 694 -5.05 -31.44 10.11
C LYS A 694 -5.82 -30.76 8.99
N LEU A 695 -5.32 -30.83 7.76
CA LEU A 695 -6.01 -30.29 6.60
C LEU A 695 -7.03 -31.25 6.03
N ILE A 696 -7.02 -32.52 6.45
CA ILE A 696 -7.91 -33.56 5.95
C ILE A 696 -9.09 -33.73 6.90
N ASP A 697 -10.29 -33.68 6.33
CA ASP A 697 -11.51 -34.03 7.02
C ASP A 697 -11.54 -35.55 7.25
N PRO A 698 -11.59 -36.02 8.51
CA PRO A 698 -11.51 -37.45 8.81
C PRO A 698 -12.76 -38.22 8.36
N GLU A 699 -13.91 -37.57 8.18
CA GLU A 699 -15.14 -38.22 7.73
C GLU A 699 -15.15 -38.41 6.22
N THR A 700 -14.65 -37.42 5.48
CA THR A 700 -14.74 -37.42 4.02
C THR A 700 -13.45 -37.84 3.33
N GLY A 701 -12.31 -37.77 4.02
CA GLY A 701 -10.97 -37.96 3.46
C GLY A 701 -10.51 -36.84 2.53
N PHE A 702 -11.31 -35.77 2.36
CA PHE A 702 -10.96 -34.61 1.53
C PHE A 702 -10.39 -33.46 2.35
N GLU A 703 -9.69 -32.54 1.69
CA GLU A 703 -9.18 -31.35 2.36
C GLU A 703 -10.34 -30.41 2.79
N HIS A 704 -10.26 -29.87 4.00
CA HIS A 704 -11.20 -28.88 4.52
C HIS A 704 -11.27 -27.66 3.59
N THR A 705 -12.46 -27.12 3.30
CA THR A 705 -12.61 -25.85 2.56
C THR A 705 -12.76 -24.62 3.47
N ARG A 706 -13.04 -24.84 4.76
CA ARG A 706 -13.23 -23.80 5.79
C ARG A 706 -11.93 -23.47 6.54
N LEU A 707 -11.94 -22.44 7.39
CA LEU A 707 -10.83 -22.07 8.26
C LEU A 707 -10.35 -23.28 9.09
N VAL A 708 -9.03 -23.47 9.17
CA VAL A 708 -8.38 -24.48 10.04
C VAL A 708 -7.47 -23.71 11.00
N PRO A 709 -7.95 -23.41 12.23
CA PRO A 709 -7.27 -22.50 13.14
C PRO A 709 -6.08 -23.14 13.88
N ASP A 710 -5.95 -24.47 13.84
CA ASP A 710 -5.08 -25.25 14.71
C ASP A 710 -3.76 -25.68 14.05
N LEU A 711 -3.42 -25.14 12.88
CA LEU A 711 -2.13 -25.36 12.23
C LEU A 711 -0.98 -24.77 13.06
N LEU A 712 0.00 -25.58 13.43
CA LEU A 712 1.17 -25.17 14.23
C LEU A 712 1.98 -24.09 13.53
N LEU A 713 2.24 -24.26 12.23
CA LEU A 713 2.99 -23.29 11.45
C LEU A 713 2.29 -21.92 11.41
N ALA A 714 0.96 -21.94 11.38
CA ALA A 714 0.16 -20.73 11.31
C ALA A 714 0.03 -20.04 12.68
N ARG A 715 -0.05 -20.81 13.77
CA ARG A 715 0.01 -20.30 15.15
C ARG A 715 1.37 -19.69 15.48
N GLU A 716 2.47 -20.34 15.08
CA GLU A 716 3.81 -19.80 15.30
C GLU A 716 4.00 -18.47 14.54
N ALA A 717 3.49 -18.41 13.32
CA ALA A 717 3.41 -17.17 12.53
C ALA A 717 2.66 -16.03 13.27
N GLU A 718 1.47 -16.33 13.78
CA GLU A 718 0.64 -15.38 14.54
C GLU A 718 1.31 -14.92 15.83
N ARG A 719 2.09 -15.79 16.46
CA ARG A 719 2.83 -15.45 17.68
C ARG A 719 3.81 -14.28 17.46
N PHE A 720 4.38 -14.14 16.27
CA PHE A 720 5.24 -13.00 15.91
C PHE A 720 4.47 -11.76 15.47
N PHE A 721 3.44 -11.92 14.64
CA PHE A 721 2.58 -10.82 14.21
C PHE A 721 1.15 -11.34 14.07
N PRO A 722 0.31 -11.13 15.10
CA PRO A 722 -0.99 -11.76 15.20
C PRO A 722 -1.90 -11.47 14.01
N ALA A 723 -2.65 -12.50 13.63
CA ALA A 723 -3.75 -12.39 12.71
C ALA A 723 -5.06 -12.59 13.48
N ALA A 724 -6.02 -11.68 13.39
CA ALA A 724 -7.34 -11.92 13.95
C ALA A 724 -8.05 -13.04 13.15
N ARG A 725 -7.93 -14.30 13.60
CA ARG A 725 -8.46 -15.49 12.92
C ARG A 725 -9.63 -16.14 13.67
N SER A 726 -10.70 -15.39 13.90
CA SER A 726 -11.99 -15.98 14.32
C SER A 726 -13.07 -15.74 13.28
N PRO A 727 -14.09 -16.62 13.13
CA PRO A 727 -15.24 -16.37 12.25
C PRO A 727 -15.91 -15.02 12.55
N GLU A 728 -15.96 -14.65 13.82
CA GLU A 728 -16.52 -13.38 14.29
C GLU A 728 -15.59 -12.19 14.09
N ALA A 729 -14.26 -12.34 14.07
CA ALA A 729 -13.33 -11.28 13.69
C ALA A 729 -13.33 -11.05 12.17
N ILE A 730 -13.54 -12.13 11.40
CA ILE A 730 -13.80 -12.06 9.95
C ILE A 730 -15.13 -11.33 9.66
N GLU A 731 -16.13 -11.42 10.56
CA GLU A 731 -17.44 -10.73 10.46
C GLU A 731 -17.52 -9.35 11.17
N ARG A 732 -16.79 -9.12 12.28
CA ARG A 732 -16.80 -7.92 13.12
C ARG A 732 -15.46 -7.17 12.99
N LYS A 733 -15.26 -6.51 11.86
CA LYS A 733 -14.14 -5.57 11.72
C LYS A 733 -14.37 -4.39 12.67
N SER A 734 -13.51 -4.24 13.68
CA SER A 734 -13.61 -3.19 14.71
C SER A 734 -12.38 -2.27 14.72
N ALA A 735 -12.57 -1.04 15.21
CA ALA A 735 -11.68 0.10 14.99
C ALA A 735 -10.44 0.17 15.90
N LEU A 736 -10.17 -0.80 16.80
CA LEU A 736 -9.08 -0.69 17.79
C LEU A 736 -7.98 -1.77 17.71
N ASP A 737 -8.06 -2.74 16.81
CA ASP A 737 -7.03 -3.78 16.70
C ASP A 737 -5.86 -3.33 15.79
N ILE A 738 -4.67 -3.12 16.36
CA ILE A 738 -3.41 -2.84 15.61
C ILE A 738 -2.97 -4.05 14.77
N LEU A 739 -3.70 -5.17 14.83
CA LEU A 739 -3.41 -6.41 14.11
C LEU A 739 -4.71 -7.00 13.57
N ASP A 740 -5.14 -6.56 12.37
CA ASP A 740 -6.19 -7.27 11.63
C ASP A 740 -5.78 -7.44 10.17
N VAL A 741 -5.88 -8.69 9.73
CA VAL A 741 -5.42 -9.21 8.45
C VAL A 741 -6.62 -9.73 7.72
N ASN A 742 -7.18 -8.87 6.90
CA ASN A 742 -7.43 -9.09 5.49
C ASN A 742 -8.23 -7.86 4.99
N TYR A 743 -8.20 -7.66 3.68
CA TYR A 743 -9.08 -6.78 2.90
C TYR A 743 -8.68 -5.30 2.73
N PRO A 744 -8.98 -4.69 1.55
CA PRO A 744 -8.18 -3.66 0.86
C PRO A 744 -8.02 -2.27 1.48
N ALA A 745 -8.22 -2.09 2.78
CA ALA A 745 -8.15 -0.78 3.43
C ALA A 745 -7.51 -0.89 4.82
N THR A 746 -6.31 -1.47 4.92
CA THR A 746 -5.50 -1.27 6.13
C THR A 746 -5.35 0.23 6.36
N GLY A 747 -5.73 0.74 7.54
CA GLY A 747 -5.44 2.14 7.87
C GLY A 747 -3.94 2.38 7.77
N ARG A 748 -3.50 3.54 7.27
CA ARG A 748 -2.08 3.84 6.99
C ARG A 748 -1.15 3.65 8.20
N GLY A 749 -1.66 3.72 9.43
CA GLY A 749 -0.93 3.46 10.67
C GLY A 749 -0.82 2.00 11.13
N ARG A 750 -1.39 1.01 10.41
CA ARG A 750 -1.38 -0.42 10.85
C ARG A 750 -0.40 -1.27 10.06
N ALA A 751 0.42 -2.06 10.77
CA ALA A 751 1.37 -2.96 10.14
C ALA A 751 0.65 -4.17 9.58
N SER A 752 1.13 -4.70 8.45
CA SER A 752 0.58 -5.96 7.94
C SER A 752 1.10 -7.13 8.76
N PRO A 753 0.20 -7.97 9.29
CA PRO A 753 0.58 -9.14 10.06
C PRO A 753 0.97 -10.32 9.18
N LEU A 754 1.41 -11.38 9.84
CA LEU A 754 2.10 -12.49 9.20
C LEU A 754 1.15 -13.69 9.08
N ILE A 755 0.74 -13.98 7.84
CA ILE A 755 -0.25 -15.03 7.53
C ILE A 755 0.43 -16.20 6.85
N VAL A 756 0.12 -17.40 7.32
CA VAL A 756 0.20 -18.64 6.53
C VAL A 756 -1.16 -18.93 5.89
N GLU A 757 -1.23 -18.94 4.55
CA GLU A 757 -2.50 -19.05 3.80
C GLU A 757 -3.15 -20.43 3.92
N ALA A 758 -2.38 -21.46 4.29
CA ALA A 758 -2.87 -22.83 4.39
C ALA A 758 -3.98 -22.98 5.45
N GLY A 759 -4.00 -22.13 6.48
CA GLY A 759 -5.04 -22.10 7.51
C GLY A 759 -6.33 -21.40 7.09
N LEU A 760 -6.30 -20.60 6.02
CA LEU A 760 -7.43 -19.79 5.58
C LEU A 760 -8.45 -20.59 4.75
N PRO A 761 -9.72 -20.13 4.68
CA PRO A 761 -10.72 -20.71 3.78
C PRO A 761 -10.26 -20.68 2.31
N VAL A 762 -10.62 -21.72 1.54
CA VAL A 762 -10.28 -21.83 0.12
C VAL A 762 -11.48 -22.28 -0.72
N PRO A 763 -11.57 -21.87 -2.00
CA PRO A 763 -12.54 -22.43 -2.93
C PRO A 763 -12.43 -23.96 -3.05
N PRO A 764 -13.55 -24.68 -3.31
CA PRO A 764 -13.51 -26.12 -3.52
C PRO A 764 -12.54 -26.52 -4.65
N GLY A 765 -11.62 -27.45 -4.36
CA GLY A 765 -10.64 -27.96 -5.32
C GLY A 765 -9.27 -27.28 -5.30
N GLU A 766 -9.09 -26.23 -4.50
CA GLU A 766 -7.77 -25.64 -4.22
C GLU A 766 -6.95 -26.54 -3.28
N PRO A 767 -5.70 -26.92 -3.64
CA PRO A 767 -4.89 -27.84 -2.86
C PRO A 767 -4.26 -27.14 -1.64
N ARG A 768 -4.85 -27.29 -0.45
CA ARG A 768 -4.34 -26.73 0.82
C ARG A 768 -3.06 -27.37 1.29
N ARG A 769 -2.85 -28.68 1.09
CA ARG A 769 -1.54 -29.29 1.39
C ARG A 769 -0.43 -28.69 0.54
N LEU A 770 -0.73 -28.30 -0.70
CA LEU A 770 0.22 -27.56 -1.53
C LEU A 770 0.48 -26.15 -0.98
N ARG A 771 -0.56 -25.46 -0.50
CA ARG A 771 -0.39 -24.17 0.21
C ARG A 771 0.41 -24.32 1.50
N LEU A 772 0.26 -25.40 2.26
CA LEU A 772 1.03 -25.69 3.46
C LEU A 772 2.50 -25.94 3.15
N ALA A 773 2.79 -26.82 2.18
CA ALA A 773 4.16 -27.10 1.75
C ALA A 773 4.85 -25.84 1.21
N ARG A 774 4.12 -25.00 0.44
CA ARG A 774 4.58 -23.67 0.01
C ARG A 774 4.73 -22.69 1.17
N GLY A 775 3.86 -22.78 2.17
CA GLY A 775 3.89 -22.00 3.40
C GLY A 775 5.16 -22.23 4.20
N GLY A 776 5.58 -23.50 4.36
CA GLY A 776 6.82 -23.88 5.04
C GLY A 776 8.09 -23.25 4.44
N ILE A 777 8.05 -22.83 3.17
CA ILE A 777 9.15 -22.16 2.48
C ILE A 777 8.87 -20.67 2.17
N GLY A 778 7.77 -20.14 2.71
CA GLY A 778 7.38 -18.73 2.63
C GLY A 778 6.78 -18.26 1.30
N LEU A 779 6.22 -19.15 0.47
CA LEU A 779 5.57 -18.77 -0.82
C LEU A 779 4.06 -18.53 -0.71
N SER A 780 3.36 -19.27 0.15
CA SER A 780 1.93 -19.07 0.47
C SER A 780 1.82 -18.37 1.82
N VAL A 781 2.55 -17.26 1.93
CA VAL A 781 2.71 -16.46 3.14
C VAL A 781 2.65 -14.99 2.78
N THR A 782 2.00 -14.20 3.62
CA THR A 782 2.03 -12.74 3.60
C THR A 782 2.87 -12.23 4.76
N ALA A 783 3.83 -11.34 4.51
CA ALA A 783 4.63 -10.67 5.53
C ALA A 783 5.03 -9.25 5.11
N SER A 784 5.26 -8.36 6.09
CA SER A 784 5.90 -7.05 5.89
C SER A 784 7.40 -7.12 6.25
N PRO A 785 8.26 -6.25 5.69
CA PRO A 785 9.63 -6.08 6.16
C PRO A 785 9.73 -5.85 7.67
N LEU A 786 8.85 -5.01 8.24
CA LEU A 786 8.75 -4.81 9.69
C LEU A 786 8.52 -6.14 10.43
N SER A 787 7.59 -6.97 9.93
CA SER A 787 7.30 -8.25 10.58
C SER A 787 8.49 -9.21 10.58
N MET A 788 9.21 -9.26 9.47
CA MET A 788 10.40 -10.11 9.36
C MET A 788 11.59 -9.56 10.15
N ALA A 789 11.71 -8.24 10.31
CA ALA A 789 12.73 -7.63 11.15
C ALA A 789 12.51 -7.99 12.62
N SER A 790 11.27 -7.99 13.10
CA SER A 790 10.98 -8.41 14.48
C SER A 790 11.18 -9.91 14.68
N VAL A 791 10.93 -10.77 13.67
CA VAL A 791 11.34 -12.19 13.73
C VAL A 791 12.86 -12.29 13.94
N ALA A 792 13.67 -11.51 13.22
CA ALA A 792 15.12 -11.52 13.43
C ALA A 792 15.54 -10.95 14.79
N ALA A 793 14.93 -9.87 15.26
CA ALA A 793 15.15 -9.32 16.60
C ALA A 793 14.81 -10.35 17.69
N SER A 794 13.75 -11.14 17.46
CA SER A 794 13.34 -12.19 18.37
C SER A 794 14.34 -13.34 18.41
N VAL A 795 14.85 -13.76 17.25
CA VAL A 795 15.93 -14.77 17.17
C VAL A 795 17.22 -14.26 17.82
N ALA A 796 17.55 -12.98 17.65
CA ALA A 796 18.74 -12.38 18.25
C ALA A 796 18.66 -12.34 19.78
N SER A 797 17.54 -11.84 20.32
CA SER A 797 17.32 -11.68 21.76
C SER A 797 16.94 -12.99 22.46
N GLY A 798 16.37 -13.97 21.75
CA GLY A 798 15.84 -15.20 22.32
C GLY A 798 14.47 -15.03 22.99
N ARG A 799 13.80 -13.90 22.79
CA ARG A 799 12.44 -13.59 23.26
C ARG A 799 11.61 -13.01 22.13
N ILE A 800 10.28 -13.01 22.25
CA ILE A 800 9.41 -12.36 21.27
C ILE A 800 9.59 -10.84 21.37
N VAL A 801 9.90 -10.19 20.25
CA VAL A 801 10.11 -8.73 20.15
C VAL A 801 8.99 -8.11 19.33
N ARG A 802 8.38 -7.03 19.80
CA ARG A 802 7.39 -6.24 19.04
C ARG A 802 7.99 -4.91 18.59
N PRO A 803 7.65 -4.41 17.39
CA PRO A 803 8.18 -3.14 16.91
C PRO A 803 7.48 -1.96 17.60
N HIS A 804 8.26 -0.96 18.02
CA HIS A 804 7.78 0.25 18.68
C HIS A 804 8.33 1.50 18.00
N LEU A 805 7.48 2.53 17.84
CA LEU A 805 7.89 3.84 17.32
C LEU A 805 8.08 4.88 18.43
N VAL A 806 7.70 4.55 19.67
CA VAL A 806 7.81 5.42 20.85
C VAL A 806 8.61 4.67 21.91
N PRO A 807 9.61 5.30 22.55
CA PRO A 807 10.46 4.65 23.56
C PRO A 807 9.66 4.11 24.73
N GLN A 808 10.12 2.98 25.31
CA GLN A 808 9.45 2.31 26.44
C GLN A 808 9.16 3.24 27.62
N GLU A 809 10.09 4.16 27.92
CA GLU A 809 9.94 5.16 28.99
C GLU A 809 8.65 6.00 28.88
N GLN A 810 8.19 6.25 27.66
CA GLN A 810 6.99 7.04 27.37
C GLN A 810 5.76 6.18 27.12
N ARG A 811 5.89 5.07 26.38
CA ARG A 811 4.75 4.20 26.05
C ARG A 811 4.33 3.29 27.21
N GLY A 812 5.22 3.06 28.20
CA GLY A 812 5.01 2.08 29.26
C GLY A 812 5.17 0.63 28.76
N PRO A 813 4.86 -0.36 29.62
CA PRO A 813 4.95 -1.77 29.25
C PRO A 813 3.98 -2.11 28.11
N SER A 814 4.34 -3.11 27.31
CA SER A 814 3.44 -3.60 26.27
C SER A 814 2.20 -4.28 26.85
N ASN A 815 1.07 -4.11 26.17
CA ASN A 815 -0.17 -4.83 26.45
C ASN A 815 -0.26 -6.16 25.69
N ASP A 816 0.71 -6.48 24.81
CA ASP A 816 0.75 -7.76 24.11
C ASP A 816 1.34 -8.85 25.05
N PRO A 817 0.57 -9.90 25.38
CA PRO A 817 1.00 -10.92 26.33
C PRO A 817 2.17 -11.78 25.82
N GLU A 818 2.40 -11.82 24.50
CA GLU A 818 3.52 -12.57 23.92
C GLU A 818 4.82 -11.78 23.95
N GLU A 819 4.79 -10.45 24.02
CA GLU A 819 6.01 -9.63 24.02
C GLU A 819 6.88 -9.97 25.24
N GLY A 820 8.16 -10.22 24.99
CA GLY A 820 9.13 -10.61 26.01
C GLY A 820 9.10 -12.09 26.40
N GLN A 821 8.13 -12.89 25.93
CA GLN A 821 8.11 -14.33 26.20
C GLN A 821 9.32 -15.04 25.56
N PRO A 822 9.87 -16.11 26.16
CA PRO A 822 10.95 -16.89 25.57
C PRO A 822 10.60 -17.39 24.16
N LEU A 823 11.53 -17.30 23.22
CA LEU A 823 11.27 -17.66 21.82
C LEU A 823 10.87 -19.14 21.67
N LEU A 824 11.47 -20.02 22.48
CA LEU A 824 11.05 -21.40 22.66
C LEU A 824 10.61 -21.59 24.11
N ILE A 825 9.40 -22.10 24.30
CA ILE A 825 8.83 -22.37 25.62
C ILE A 825 9.19 -23.82 25.98
N ALA A 826 10.02 -23.99 27.00
CA ALA A 826 10.45 -25.31 27.44
C ALA A 826 10.33 -25.41 28.97
N PRO A 827 9.90 -26.57 29.50
CA PRO A 827 10.05 -26.83 30.93
C PRO A 827 11.54 -26.93 31.30
N PRO A 828 11.94 -26.70 32.57
CA PRO A 828 13.34 -26.62 32.97
C PRO A 828 14.22 -27.80 32.51
N GLU A 829 13.68 -29.02 32.51
CA GLU A 829 14.38 -30.23 32.08
C GLU A 829 14.66 -30.30 30.56
N LYS A 830 13.95 -29.51 29.75
CA LYS A 830 14.16 -29.41 28.29
C LYS A 830 14.86 -28.11 27.88
N GLN A 831 15.25 -27.25 28.82
CA GLN A 831 15.89 -25.97 28.49
C GLN A 831 17.18 -26.14 27.67
N ALA A 832 18.02 -27.11 28.01
CA ALA A 832 19.25 -27.39 27.26
C ALA A 832 18.98 -27.81 25.79
N LEU A 833 17.85 -28.48 25.54
CA LEU A 833 17.42 -28.84 24.20
C LEU A 833 16.91 -27.60 23.43
N ALA A 834 16.12 -26.74 24.09
CA ALA A 834 15.69 -25.47 23.51
C ALA A 834 16.88 -24.57 23.13
N ASP A 835 17.87 -24.47 24.01
CA ASP A 835 19.12 -23.73 23.75
C ASP A 835 19.90 -24.32 22.56
N SER A 836 19.87 -25.66 22.40
CA SER A 836 20.49 -26.35 21.27
C SER A 836 19.78 -26.03 19.96
N PHE A 837 18.44 -26.00 19.93
CA PHE A 837 17.68 -25.61 18.75
C PHE A 837 17.92 -24.15 18.35
N LEU A 838 17.91 -23.22 19.32
CA LEU A 838 18.24 -21.83 19.04
C LEU A 838 19.66 -21.66 18.50
N ARG A 839 20.62 -22.44 19.02
CA ARG A 839 21.99 -22.46 18.49
C ARG A 839 22.05 -22.92 17.05
N GLU A 840 21.38 -24.02 16.68
CA GLU A 840 21.32 -24.51 15.30
C GLU A 840 20.74 -23.46 14.33
N ILE A 841 19.73 -22.70 14.77
CA ILE A 841 19.15 -21.60 13.99
C ILE A 841 20.17 -20.47 13.78
N ARG A 842 20.80 -20.01 14.87
CA ARG A 842 21.77 -18.90 14.85
C ARG A 842 23.05 -19.26 14.08
N ASP A 843 23.60 -20.44 14.29
CA ASP A 843 24.76 -20.94 13.55
C ASP A 843 24.45 -21.06 12.05
N GLY A 844 23.23 -21.49 11.71
CA GLY A 844 22.76 -21.54 10.33
C GLY A 844 22.74 -20.15 9.69
N MET A 845 22.21 -19.15 10.40
CA MET A 845 22.18 -17.75 9.95
C MET A 845 23.58 -17.15 9.81
N ALA A 846 24.51 -17.48 10.71
CA ALA A 846 25.93 -17.11 10.56
C ALA A 846 26.55 -17.74 9.32
N ALA A 847 26.29 -19.03 9.08
CA ALA A 847 26.87 -19.79 7.97
C ALA A 847 26.39 -19.29 6.59
N VAL A 848 25.18 -18.74 6.49
CA VAL A 848 24.66 -18.08 5.26
C VAL A 848 25.61 -16.97 4.77
N VAL A 849 26.22 -16.23 5.71
CA VAL A 849 27.09 -15.08 5.43
C VAL A 849 28.56 -15.50 5.38
N ARG A 850 28.99 -16.42 6.24
CA ARG A 850 30.42 -16.65 6.51
C ARG A 850 30.98 -17.85 5.74
N LYS A 851 30.18 -18.88 5.47
CA LYS A 851 30.67 -20.20 5.07
C LYS A 851 30.42 -20.50 3.59
N GLN A 852 31.26 -21.34 3.00
CA GLN A 852 31.10 -21.76 1.61
C GLN A 852 29.73 -22.45 1.42
N GLY A 853 29.03 -22.10 0.34
CA GLY A 853 27.67 -22.58 0.10
C GLY A 853 26.57 -21.76 0.79
N GLY A 854 26.93 -20.82 1.67
CA GLY A 854 26.01 -19.84 2.24
C GLY A 854 25.47 -18.88 1.18
N THR A 855 24.17 -18.63 1.22
CA THR A 855 23.44 -17.95 0.14
C THR A 855 23.69 -16.44 0.04
N SER A 856 24.31 -15.81 1.05
CA SER A 856 24.66 -14.39 1.03
C SER A 856 26.17 -14.13 1.16
N ARG A 857 27.00 -15.18 1.16
CA ARG A 857 28.45 -15.06 1.38
C ARG A 857 29.12 -14.09 0.42
N SER A 858 28.77 -14.12 -0.85
CA SER A 858 29.41 -13.28 -1.88
C SER A 858 29.21 -11.79 -1.63
N ALA A 859 28.04 -11.37 -1.13
CA ALA A 859 27.77 -9.97 -0.83
C ALA A 859 28.68 -9.45 0.29
N PHE A 860 28.87 -10.25 1.35
CA PHE A 860 29.65 -9.87 2.53
C PHE A 860 31.12 -10.34 2.47
N ALA A 861 31.60 -10.85 1.34
CA ALA A 861 32.95 -11.43 1.25
C ALA A 861 34.08 -10.39 1.43
N LYS A 862 33.81 -9.12 1.10
CA LYS A 862 34.80 -8.04 1.01
C LYS A 862 34.71 -7.01 2.15
N ILE A 863 33.83 -7.20 3.12
CA ILE A 863 33.75 -6.31 4.29
C ILE A 863 34.73 -6.75 5.38
N PRO A 864 35.08 -5.87 6.34
CA PRO A 864 35.96 -6.19 7.46
C PRO A 864 35.53 -7.47 8.19
N ALA A 865 36.51 -8.27 8.61
CA ALA A 865 36.25 -9.60 9.16
C ALA A 865 35.46 -9.53 10.47
N GLU A 866 35.77 -8.57 11.35
CA GLU A 866 35.04 -8.36 12.60
C GLU A 866 33.56 -8.01 12.36
N LEU A 867 33.26 -7.14 11.39
CA LEU A 867 31.89 -6.80 11.01
C LEU A 867 31.19 -8.03 10.42
N ARG A 868 31.81 -8.72 9.46
CA ARG A 868 31.25 -9.93 8.84
C ARG A 868 30.93 -11.03 9.85
N ASN A 869 31.80 -11.20 10.85
CA ASN A 869 31.66 -12.19 11.89
C ASN A 869 30.57 -11.81 12.92
N SER A 870 30.09 -10.58 12.89
CA SER A 870 28.98 -10.09 13.72
C SER A 870 27.62 -10.22 13.01
N VAL A 871 27.58 -10.46 11.69
CA VAL A 871 26.33 -10.55 10.92
C VAL A 871 25.77 -11.98 10.88
N TYR A 872 24.48 -12.11 11.20
CA TYR A 872 23.67 -13.32 11.13
C TYR A 872 22.50 -13.06 10.18
N ALA A 873 22.32 -13.86 9.12
CA ALA A 873 21.26 -13.57 8.14
C ALA A 873 20.66 -14.80 7.47
N LYS A 874 19.46 -14.61 6.90
CA LYS A 874 18.76 -15.57 6.05
C LYS A 874 18.28 -14.88 4.78
N THR A 875 18.65 -15.43 3.63
CA THR A 875 18.09 -14.98 2.34
C THR A 875 16.68 -15.53 2.11
N GLY A 876 15.82 -14.72 1.50
CA GLY A 876 14.53 -15.13 0.95
C GLY A 876 14.44 -14.86 -0.55
N THR A 877 13.72 -15.71 -1.26
CA THR A 877 13.38 -15.50 -2.68
C THR A 877 12.04 -16.17 -2.95
N ALA A 878 11.07 -15.39 -3.43
CA ALA A 878 9.77 -15.87 -3.83
C ALA A 878 9.53 -15.54 -5.31
N PRO A 879 9.21 -16.51 -6.18
CA PRO A 879 8.80 -16.20 -7.54
C PRO A 879 7.48 -15.44 -7.53
N VAL A 880 7.40 -14.39 -8.34
CA VAL A 880 6.19 -13.60 -8.51
C VAL A 880 5.66 -13.85 -9.92
N PHE A 881 4.62 -14.69 -10.03
CA PHE A 881 3.99 -15.02 -11.30
C PHE A 881 2.87 -14.01 -11.59
N ASN A 882 3.24 -12.86 -12.14
CA ASN A 882 2.30 -11.80 -12.50
C ASN A 882 2.57 -11.36 -13.95
N THR A 883 1.51 -11.22 -14.76
CA THR A 883 1.58 -10.71 -16.14
C THR A 883 2.07 -9.26 -16.21
N ASN A 884 1.96 -8.52 -15.10
CA ASN A 884 2.38 -7.13 -14.97
C ASN A 884 3.77 -6.98 -14.33
N ALA A 885 4.48 -8.08 -14.05
CA ALA A 885 5.86 -8.00 -13.57
C ALA A 885 6.81 -7.59 -14.73
N PRO A 886 7.88 -6.82 -14.45
CA PRO A 886 8.91 -6.54 -15.44
C PRO A 886 9.47 -7.86 -16.02
N PRO A 887 9.93 -7.89 -17.28
CA PRO A 887 10.49 -9.10 -17.91
C PRO A 887 11.65 -9.75 -17.12
N ASP A 888 12.43 -8.93 -16.42
CA ASP A 888 13.49 -9.35 -15.52
C ASP A 888 13.02 -9.48 -14.05
N GLY A 889 11.90 -8.88 -13.65
CA GLY A 889 11.40 -8.80 -12.28
C GLY A 889 10.67 -10.03 -11.76
N ARG A 890 11.31 -11.21 -11.81
CA ARG A 890 10.67 -12.51 -11.54
C ARG A 890 10.52 -12.85 -10.06
N TYR A 891 11.14 -12.09 -9.14
CA TYR A 891 11.23 -12.48 -7.73
C TYR A 891 10.92 -11.34 -6.75
N ALA A 892 10.38 -11.68 -5.58
CA ALA A 892 10.55 -10.90 -4.36
C ALA A 892 11.79 -11.42 -3.62
N SER A 893 12.81 -10.59 -3.51
CA SER A 893 14.11 -10.89 -2.90
C SER A 893 14.19 -10.32 -1.51
N TRP A 894 14.71 -11.11 -0.56
CA TRP A 894 14.78 -10.73 0.84
C TRP A 894 16.12 -11.06 1.47
N LEU A 895 16.53 -10.27 2.46
CA LEU A 895 17.55 -10.64 3.43
C LEU A 895 17.08 -10.18 4.81
N VAL A 896 17.02 -11.11 5.75
CA VAL A 896 16.51 -10.87 7.11
C VAL A 896 17.56 -11.38 8.09
N GLY A 897 17.87 -10.62 9.13
CA GLY A 897 18.98 -10.96 10.01
C GLY A 897 19.22 -9.97 11.13
N TYR A 898 20.33 -10.13 11.82
CA TYR A 898 20.76 -9.24 12.90
C TYR A 898 22.29 -9.12 12.94
N VAL A 899 22.75 -8.10 13.63
CA VAL A 899 24.14 -7.88 14.00
C VAL A 899 24.26 -8.10 15.50
N ASP A 900 25.19 -8.99 15.89
CA ASP A 900 25.57 -9.22 17.28
C ASP A 900 27.01 -8.72 17.43
N PRO A 901 27.20 -7.43 17.81
CA PRO A 901 28.52 -6.81 17.78
C PRO A 901 29.41 -7.39 18.87
N VAL A 902 30.68 -7.65 18.52
CA VAL A 902 31.70 -7.86 19.54
C VAL A 902 32.00 -6.53 20.24
N PRO A 903 32.33 -6.52 21.56
CA PRO A 903 32.64 -5.28 22.26
C PRO A 903 33.69 -4.44 21.52
N GLY A 904 33.36 -3.16 21.28
CA GLY A 904 34.23 -2.22 20.57
C GLY A 904 34.19 -2.30 19.03
N LEU A 905 33.17 -2.94 18.45
CA LEU A 905 32.93 -2.87 17.00
C LEU A 905 32.51 -1.44 16.61
N PRO A 906 33.27 -0.73 15.76
CA PRO A 906 32.91 0.64 15.35
C PRO A 906 31.53 0.72 14.70
N GLY A 907 30.73 1.72 15.06
CA GLY A 907 29.39 1.98 14.54
C GLY A 907 28.29 1.10 15.13
N PHE A 908 28.60 0.27 16.14
CA PHE A 908 27.64 -0.64 16.78
C PHE A 908 27.87 -0.69 18.28
N ASP A 909 27.04 0.02 19.02
CA ASP A 909 26.94 0.00 20.48
C ASP A 909 25.96 -1.05 20.99
N GLN A 910 25.03 -1.50 20.14
CA GLN A 910 23.98 -2.45 20.49
C GLN A 910 23.67 -3.46 19.38
N LYS A 911 22.98 -4.55 19.74
CA LYS A 911 22.43 -5.50 18.75
C LYS A 911 21.33 -4.83 17.94
N ILE A 912 21.41 -4.98 16.62
CA ILE A 912 20.36 -4.50 15.71
C ILE A 912 19.84 -5.64 14.84
N ALA A 913 18.54 -5.64 14.57
CA ALA A 913 17.92 -6.52 13.60
C ALA A 913 17.56 -5.76 12.32
N PHE A 914 17.51 -6.47 11.20
CA PHE A 914 17.20 -5.89 9.90
C PHE A 914 16.33 -6.79 9.04
N ALA A 915 15.54 -6.16 8.17
CA ALA A 915 14.89 -6.83 7.05
C ALA A 915 14.95 -5.94 5.80
N CYS A 916 15.54 -6.50 4.74
CA CYS A 916 15.50 -5.93 3.40
C CYS A 916 14.54 -6.72 2.52
N ARG A 917 13.77 -5.98 1.70
CA ARG A 917 12.96 -6.54 0.62
C ARG A 917 13.21 -5.77 -0.67
N VAL A 918 13.35 -6.47 -1.79
CA VAL A 918 13.21 -5.90 -3.14
C VAL A 918 12.21 -6.73 -3.94
N ALA A 919 11.06 -6.14 -4.25
CA ALA A 919 10.01 -6.77 -5.05
C ALA A 919 10.23 -6.54 -6.54
N PHE A 920 9.83 -7.51 -7.36
CA PHE A 920 10.13 -7.57 -8.80
C PHE A 920 11.62 -7.42 -9.11
N SER A 921 12.42 -8.10 -8.32
CA SER A 921 13.87 -8.16 -8.42
C SER A 921 14.33 -9.11 -9.54
N PRO A 922 15.50 -8.81 -10.16
CA PRO A 922 16.08 -9.62 -11.23
C PRO A 922 16.82 -10.88 -10.77
N SER A 923 16.98 -11.05 -9.46
CA SER A 923 17.83 -12.11 -8.90
C SER A 923 17.33 -12.51 -7.50
N TYR A 924 18.19 -13.18 -6.73
CA TYR A 924 17.89 -13.73 -5.41
C TYR A 924 18.22 -12.76 -4.26
N GLY A 925 17.73 -13.06 -3.05
CA GLY A 925 17.93 -12.25 -1.85
C GLY A 925 19.39 -11.87 -1.56
N GLY A 926 20.32 -12.82 -1.69
CA GLY A 926 21.74 -12.58 -1.42
C GLY A 926 22.44 -11.68 -2.44
N SER A 927 21.98 -11.62 -3.69
CA SER A 927 22.57 -10.77 -4.74
C SER A 927 21.92 -9.39 -4.85
N VAL A 928 20.69 -9.25 -4.35
CA VAL A 928 19.92 -7.99 -4.42
C VAL A 928 19.89 -7.28 -3.06
N CYS A 929 19.39 -7.95 -2.01
CA CYS A 929 19.35 -7.39 -0.66
C CYS A 929 20.68 -7.49 0.09
N GLY A 930 21.54 -8.45 -0.27
CA GLY A 930 22.89 -8.56 0.28
C GLY A 930 23.71 -7.27 0.17
N PRO A 931 23.88 -6.70 -1.04
CA PRO A 931 24.54 -5.41 -1.22
C PRO A 931 23.90 -4.25 -0.44
N ILE A 932 22.56 -4.16 -0.41
CA ILE A 932 21.83 -3.11 0.34
C ILE A 932 22.21 -3.14 1.82
N VAL A 933 22.06 -4.30 2.47
CA VAL A 933 22.38 -4.44 3.90
C VAL A 933 23.88 -4.26 4.14
N ARG A 934 24.74 -4.79 3.26
CA ARG A 934 26.19 -4.57 3.34
C ARG A 934 26.54 -3.08 3.34
N ASP A 935 25.99 -2.30 2.42
CA ASP A 935 26.32 -0.89 2.26
C ASP A 935 25.83 -0.07 3.45
N PHE A 936 24.64 -0.38 3.98
CA PHE A 936 24.16 0.19 5.23
C PHE A 936 25.10 -0.10 6.40
N LEU A 937 25.48 -1.36 6.62
CA LEU A 937 26.36 -1.75 7.73
C LEU A 937 27.77 -1.17 7.61
N LEU A 938 28.31 -1.07 6.38
CA LEU A 938 29.58 -0.40 6.14
C LEU A 938 29.51 1.09 6.44
N ALA A 939 28.41 1.76 6.06
CA ALA A 939 28.23 3.18 6.30
C ALA A 939 28.16 3.53 7.80
N LEU A 940 27.68 2.62 8.64
CA LEU A 940 27.76 2.74 10.11
C LEU A 940 29.20 2.52 10.59
N TYR A 941 29.79 1.40 10.19
CA TYR A 941 31.14 1.01 10.61
C TYR A 941 32.24 2.03 10.25
N GLU A 942 32.11 2.71 9.11
CA GLU A 942 33.10 3.69 8.63
C GLU A 942 32.90 5.08 9.22
N ALA A 943 31.72 5.41 9.75
CA ALA A 943 31.44 6.75 10.28
C ALA A 943 32.13 7.02 11.63
N GLU A 944 32.44 5.98 12.39
CA GLU A 944 33.09 6.07 13.70
C GLU A 944 34.59 5.75 13.69
N LYS A 945 35.17 5.55 12.50
CA LYS A 945 36.63 5.47 12.30
C LYS A 945 37.20 6.83 11.96
#